data_AF-A0A3D4WUC4-F1
#
_entry.id   AF-A0A3D4WUC4-F1
#
_cell.length_a   1.000
_cell.length_b   1.000
_cell.length_c   1.000
_cell.angle_alpha   90.00
_cell.angle_beta   90.00
_cell.angle_gamma   90.00
#
_symmetry.space_group_name_H-M   'P 1'
#
loop_
_entity.id
_entity.type
_entity.pdbx_description
1 polymer ?
#
loop_
_entity_poly.entity_id
_entity_poly.type
_entity_poly.pdbx_seq_one_letter_code
_entity_poly.pdbx_strand_id
1 'polypeptide(L)'
;MYPGGARRSSLPHAFEKGHSMTPQTFPESAGQVVQRRSTLRTRLSAAGIAAALAVTAGVAATVTSNNALAAAPPTPTGWTQNFLDDFNGGGLSGNWRIIEGTSYPGGPANFGTGEVETSTAAAVSVAGGVMSITARGQGMGPWTAARVETNRQDFRPPAGGKLRVEASLRLPEAPNGQSAGYWPAFWMLGGPYRGNWWNWPMVGEFDIMENVNGANRVWSTVHCGTSPGGPCNEKSGVGNGGPVGCQPTACTKGFHRYTIDWSAADSSATFYLDGRQTWRVQRGGNIPAAVWDQAFGSHGFFIILNIAMGGEMPANTLGPLNGATTGGGHLDVDYVVAYHGAANAPPPAVGPPGSTESPSPPPSPPQTCGPLISQNRPTSSSSNEAANLAPQYAVDGNMATRWSSQWSDPQWMQVDLGSIQPITRVKLDWEAAYASGYTIQTSTTGSTWTNAYQEYFGDGGTDDLRVVTSARYVRMNGTMRATGYGYSLFEFQVFGACAGQTTSPPPTTSSPTTSPTSSPPPGGRDAYGTIQAESFNAQGGVTVQGTTDTGGGQNITTVGNGDWVLFQNVNFGSSAATQFLGRVASGAGGGVSGLVEVRLDSQTATPIGSFAVANTGGWQAWRTVPANISGVTGTHNVYITFTSGQPADYVNVNWITFGH
;
A
#
# COMPACT_ATOMS: atom_id res chain seq x y z
N MET A 1 8.59 70.91 1.17
CA MET A 1 9.58 69.88 1.53
C MET A 1 9.79 68.95 0.32
N TYR A 2 11.02 68.53 0.08
CA TYR A 2 11.43 67.35 -0.71
C TYR A 2 11.96 66.30 0.29
N PRO A 3 12.36 65.05 -0.08
CA PRO A 3 12.51 64.44 -1.42
C PRO A 3 11.56 63.24 -1.65
N GLY A 4 11.56 62.50 -2.76
CA GLY A 4 12.45 62.44 -3.95
C GLY A 4 13.32 61.17 -3.97
N GLY A 5 13.59 60.50 -5.10
CA GLY A 5 13.20 60.78 -6.49
C GLY A 5 13.69 59.65 -7.44
N ALA A 6 13.56 59.83 -8.76
CA ALA A 6 13.91 58.82 -9.78
C ALA A 6 14.90 59.37 -10.84
N ARG A 7 15.66 58.48 -11.51
CA ARG A 7 16.48 58.81 -12.72
C ARG A 7 16.49 57.68 -13.76
N ARG A 8 16.80 58.06 -15.01
CA ARG A 8 16.91 57.21 -16.22
C ARG A 8 18.34 57.28 -16.79
N SER A 9 18.76 56.23 -17.52
CA SER A 9 19.68 56.26 -18.69
C SER A 9 19.85 54.82 -19.22
N SER A 10 19.43 54.40 -20.41
CA SER A 10 19.75 54.81 -21.81
C SER A 10 21.06 54.19 -22.36
N LEU A 11 20.94 53.46 -23.48
CA LEU A 11 22.02 52.77 -24.25
C LEU A 11 22.93 53.76 -25.00
N PRO A 12 24.06 53.30 -25.60
CA PRO A 12 24.03 52.95 -27.04
C PRO A 12 24.93 51.77 -27.52
N HIS A 13 24.69 51.44 -28.80
CA HIS A 13 25.40 50.66 -29.86
C HIS A 13 26.94 50.45 -29.85
N ALA A 14 27.55 49.58 -30.68
CA ALA A 14 27.15 48.40 -31.51
C ALA A 14 28.40 47.81 -32.27
N PHE A 15 28.20 47.03 -33.36
CA PHE A 15 29.17 46.45 -34.34
C PHE A 15 30.00 45.24 -33.87
N GLU A 16 30.30 44.20 -34.66
CA GLU A 16 29.81 43.66 -35.97
C GLU A 16 30.41 42.21 -36.17
N LYS A 17 30.26 41.36 -37.22
CA LYS A 17 29.61 41.30 -38.56
C LYS A 17 29.50 39.82 -38.99
N GLY A 18 28.56 39.41 -39.87
CA GLY A 18 28.62 38.08 -40.54
C GLY A 18 27.36 37.63 -41.29
N HIS A 19 27.36 37.68 -42.63
CA HIS A 19 26.27 37.21 -43.52
C HIS A 19 26.42 35.68 -43.76
N SER A 20 25.40 34.82 -43.91
CA SER A 20 24.09 34.84 -44.60
C SER A 20 24.12 34.51 -46.11
N MET A 21 23.64 33.31 -46.50
CA MET A 21 22.62 33.07 -47.54
C MET A 21 22.21 31.57 -47.68
N THR A 22 21.23 31.26 -48.55
CA THR A 22 20.38 30.04 -48.54
C THR A 22 20.52 29.14 -49.82
N PRO A 23 19.53 28.34 -50.32
CA PRO A 23 19.44 26.90 -50.04
C PRO A 23 19.28 25.93 -51.27
N GLN A 24 19.03 24.63 -51.01
CA GLN A 24 18.73 23.49 -51.94
C GLN A 24 19.94 22.90 -52.73
N THR A 25 19.94 21.70 -53.34
CA THR A 25 18.96 20.60 -53.57
C THR A 25 19.57 19.18 -53.32
N PHE A 26 18.75 18.10 -53.32
CA PHE A 26 19.20 16.69 -53.51
C PHE A 26 19.58 16.38 -54.98
N PRO A 27 20.30 15.27 -55.29
CA PRO A 27 19.63 14.02 -55.70
C PRO A 27 20.35 12.69 -55.29
N GLU A 28 19.82 11.54 -55.71
CA GLU A 28 20.31 10.18 -55.43
C GLU A 28 21.37 9.61 -56.43
N SER A 29 22.14 8.62 -55.95
CA SER A 29 22.74 7.41 -56.60
C SER A 29 23.13 7.37 -58.10
N ALA A 30 24.23 6.64 -58.42
CA ALA A 30 24.20 5.32 -59.10
C ALA A 30 25.46 4.95 -59.95
N GLY A 31 25.78 3.65 -59.99
CA GLY A 31 26.52 2.99 -61.09
C GLY A 31 28.06 2.87 -60.94
N GLN A 32 28.75 1.90 -61.55
CA GLN A 32 28.34 0.71 -62.34
C GLN A 32 29.25 -0.50 -61.95
N VAL A 33 29.04 -1.75 -62.38
CA VAL A 33 29.46 -2.39 -63.67
C VAL A 33 28.74 -3.77 -63.72
N VAL A 34 27.76 -4.06 -64.59
CA VAL A 34 27.82 -4.36 -66.05
C VAL A 34 28.02 -5.87 -66.40
N GLN A 35 26.87 -6.56 -66.60
CA GLN A 35 26.57 -7.56 -67.66
C GLN A 35 27.31 -8.95 -67.64
N ARG A 36 26.92 -10.03 -68.36
CA ARG A 36 26.05 -10.18 -69.55
C ARG A 36 25.59 -11.65 -69.84
N ARG A 37 24.31 -11.86 -70.25
CA ARG A 37 23.78 -12.94 -71.17
C ARG A 37 23.88 -14.45 -70.73
N SER A 38 23.10 -15.42 -71.25
CA SER A 38 21.85 -15.41 -72.07
C SER A 38 21.18 -16.80 -72.25
N THR A 39 19.82 -16.83 -72.24
CA THR A 39 18.92 -17.80 -72.93
C THR A 39 18.95 -19.29 -72.50
N LEU A 40 17.95 -20.17 -72.78
CA LEU A 40 16.79 -20.10 -73.70
C LEU A 40 15.50 -20.79 -73.12
N ARG A 41 14.38 -20.67 -73.85
CA ARG A 41 12.98 -21.07 -73.54
C ARG A 41 12.81 -22.61 -73.34
N THR A 42 11.74 -23.15 -72.70
CA THR A 42 10.35 -23.21 -73.24
C THR A 42 9.29 -23.78 -72.27
N ARG A 43 8.11 -23.14 -72.21
CA ARG A 43 6.72 -23.59 -71.86
C ARG A 43 6.51 -24.79 -70.91
N LEU A 44 5.95 -24.58 -69.72
CA LEU A 44 4.49 -24.54 -69.40
C LEU A 44 3.78 -25.91 -69.34
N SER A 45 3.58 -26.40 -68.11
CA SER A 45 2.52 -27.33 -67.69
C SER A 45 2.20 -27.03 -66.22
N ALA A 46 0.94 -27.05 -65.82
CA ALA A 46 0.50 -26.48 -64.54
C ALA A 46 0.54 -27.50 -63.38
N ALA A 47 1.35 -27.20 -62.36
CA ALA A 47 1.35 -27.88 -61.05
C ALA A 47 1.88 -26.90 -59.99
N GLY A 48 1.03 -25.96 -59.55
CA GLY A 48 1.39 -25.00 -58.51
C GLY A 48 1.47 -25.65 -57.14
N ILE A 49 2.64 -25.59 -56.49
CA ILE A 49 2.85 -26.09 -55.13
C ILE A 49 2.10 -25.21 -54.12
N ALA A 50 1.65 -25.82 -53.02
CA ALA A 50 0.79 -25.19 -52.02
C ALA A 50 1.41 -23.95 -51.34
N ALA A 51 0.61 -22.89 -51.25
CA ALA A 51 0.66 -21.89 -50.21
C ALA A 51 -0.77 -21.76 -49.65
N ALA A 52 -1.04 -22.39 -48.51
CA ALA A 52 -2.39 -22.49 -47.98
C ALA A 52 -2.85 -21.17 -47.36
N LEU A 53 -4.06 -20.71 -47.69
CA LEU A 53 -4.78 -19.80 -46.82
C LEU A 53 -5.21 -20.58 -45.57
N ALA A 54 -4.68 -20.18 -44.42
CA ALA A 54 -5.25 -20.51 -43.12
C ALA A 54 -5.35 -19.22 -42.32
N VAL A 55 -6.57 -18.71 -42.15
CA VAL A 55 -6.84 -17.59 -41.24
C VAL A 55 -6.81 -18.15 -39.82
N THR A 56 -5.64 -18.12 -39.19
CA THR A 56 -5.53 -18.25 -37.74
C THR A 56 -5.83 -16.88 -37.11
N ALA A 57 -6.83 -16.83 -36.24
CA ALA A 57 -7.22 -15.59 -35.57
C ALA A 57 -6.05 -15.01 -34.76
N GLY A 58 -6.03 -13.69 -34.60
CA GLY A 58 -5.06 -13.03 -33.74
C GLY A 58 -5.15 -13.59 -32.32
N VAL A 59 -4.00 -14.03 -31.78
CA VAL A 59 -3.91 -14.38 -30.36
C VAL A 59 -4.08 -13.08 -29.59
N ALA A 60 -5.29 -12.86 -29.08
CA ALA A 60 -5.51 -11.87 -28.04
C ALA A 60 -4.59 -12.24 -26.88
N ALA A 61 -3.71 -11.32 -26.47
CA ALA A 61 -2.90 -11.51 -25.28
C ALA A 61 -3.83 -11.49 -24.07
N THR A 62 -4.32 -12.67 -23.68
CA THR A 62 -5.07 -12.86 -22.45
C THR A 62 -4.14 -12.53 -21.30
N VAL A 63 -4.26 -11.32 -20.78
CA VAL A 63 -3.68 -10.91 -19.51
C VAL A 63 -4.30 -11.81 -18.45
N THR A 64 -3.59 -12.85 -18.06
CA THR A 64 -3.95 -13.68 -16.92
C THR A 64 -3.78 -12.84 -15.67
N SER A 65 -4.90 -12.36 -15.14
CA SER A 65 -5.02 -11.66 -13.87
C SER A 65 -4.43 -12.55 -12.76
N ASN A 66 -3.22 -12.23 -12.31
CA ASN A 66 -2.58 -12.99 -11.24
C ASN A 66 -3.35 -12.81 -9.92
N ASN A 67 -4.07 -13.86 -9.55
CA ASN A 67 -4.74 -14.10 -8.26
C ASN A 67 -5.84 -13.10 -7.87
N ALA A 68 -6.98 -13.24 -8.56
CA ALA A 68 -8.30 -13.09 -7.94
C ALA A 68 -8.47 -14.06 -6.75
N LEU A 69 -9.36 -13.78 -5.79
CA LEU A 69 -9.85 -14.80 -4.86
C LEU A 69 -10.94 -15.58 -5.58
N ALA A 70 -10.55 -16.65 -6.29
CA ALA A 70 -11.30 -17.32 -7.37
C ALA A 70 -12.74 -17.84 -7.08
N ALA A 71 -13.33 -17.54 -5.93
CA ALA A 71 -14.76 -17.47 -5.72
C ALA A 71 -15.11 -16.41 -4.67
N ALA A 72 -16.20 -15.67 -4.89
CA ALA A 72 -16.83 -14.85 -3.85
C ALA A 72 -17.14 -15.71 -2.59
N PRO A 73 -17.08 -15.14 -1.38
CA PRO A 73 -17.23 -15.90 -0.14
C PRO A 73 -18.60 -16.61 -0.08
N PRO A 74 -18.67 -17.83 0.50
CA PRO A 74 -19.91 -18.55 0.63
C PRO A 74 -20.93 -17.75 1.47
N THR A 75 -22.22 -17.85 1.12
CA THR A 75 -23.30 -17.13 1.82
C THR A 75 -23.20 -17.35 3.34
N PRO A 76 -22.97 -16.29 4.14
CA PRO A 76 -22.69 -16.46 5.57
C PRO A 76 -23.88 -16.99 6.37
N THR A 77 -23.61 -17.69 7.47
CA THR A 77 -24.66 -18.28 8.32
C THR A 77 -25.58 -17.19 8.89
N GLY A 78 -26.89 -17.32 8.69
CA GLY A 78 -27.90 -16.32 9.09
C GLY A 78 -28.12 -15.20 8.08
N TRP A 79 -27.48 -15.26 6.91
CA TRP A 79 -27.66 -14.36 5.79
C TRP A 79 -28.19 -15.11 4.54
N THR A 80 -28.77 -14.37 3.60
CA THR A 80 -29.27 -14.86 2.30
C THR A 80 -28.71 -13.97 1.19
N GLN A 81 -28.13 -14.57 0.14
CA GLN A 81 -27.62 -13.82 -1.01
C GLN A 81 -28.77 -13.13 -1.78
N ASN A 82 -28.67 -11.81 -1.90
CA ASN A 82 -29.59 -10.95 -2.64
C ASN A 82 -29.04 -10.63 -4.04
N PHE A 83 -27.71 -10.51 -4.17
CA PHE A 83 -27.01 -10.20 -5.42
C PHE A 83 -25.59 -10.76 -5.36
N LEU A 84 -25.07 -11.16 -6.51
CA LEU A 84 -23.66 -11.49 -6.73
C LEU A 84 -23.31 -11.18 -8.19
N ASP A 85 -22.13 -10.60 -8.39
CA ASP A 85 -21.35 -10.73 -9.61
C ASP A 85 -19.93 -11.15 -9.22
N ASP A 86 -19.44 -12.22 -9.84
CA ASP A 86 -18.12 -12.81 -9.63
C ASP A 86 -17.24 -12.71 -10.89
N PHE A 87 -17.71 -11.96 -11.90
CA PHE A 87 -16.99 -11.62 -13.13
C PHE A 87 -16.34 -12.81 -13.88
N ASN A 88 -16.85 -14.03 -13.66
CA ASN A 88 -16.37 -15.26 -14.30
C ASN A 88 -16.82 -15.41 -15.76
N GLY A 89 -17.61 -14.47 -16.29
CA GLY A 89 -18.01 -14.40 -17.69
C GLY A 89 -16.96 -13.75 -18.60
N GLY A 90 -17.05 -13.98 -19.91
CA GLY A 90 -16.17 -13.35 -20.92
C GLY A 90 -16.49 -11.88 -21.25
N GLY A 91 -17.05 -11.13 -20.31
CA GLY A 91 -17.54 -9.76 -20.52
C GLY A 91 -18.38 -9.27 -19.34
N LEU A 92 -18.64 -7.95 -19.29
CA LEU A 92 -19.47 -7.35 -18.24
C LEU A 92 -20.90 -7.90 -18.31
N SER A 93 -21.42 -8.36 -17.16
CA SER A 93 -22.70 -9.05 -17.10
C SER A 93 -23.91 -8.09 -17.26
N GLY A 94 -25.08 -8.66 -17.53
CA GLY A 94 -26.36 -7.92 -17.56
C GLY A 94 -26.78 -7.30 -16.23
N ASN A 95 -26.04 -7.52 -15.14
CA ASN A 95 -26.24 -6.82 -13.87
C ASN A 95 -25.89 -5.32 -13.95
N TRP A 96 -25.07 -4.90 -14.92
CA TRP A 96 -24.44 -3.57 -14.93
C TRP A 96 -24.81 -2.70 -16.14
N ARG A 97 -24.51 -1.41 -16.02
CA ARG A 97 -24.47 -0.41 -17.09
C ARG A 97 -23.22 0.44 -16.95
N ILE A 98 -22.80 1.08 -18.02
CA ILE A 98 -21.71 2.06 -18.03
C ILE A 98 -22.30 3.42 -18.38
N ILE A 99 -21.96 4.45 -17.61
CA ILE A 99 -22.38 5.83 -17.87
C ILE A 99 -21.31 6.47 -18.75
N GLU A 100 -21.62 6.77 -20.02
CA GLU A 100 -20.63 7.35 -20.94
C GLU A 100 -20.66 8.88 -20.97
N GLY A 101 -19.49 9.49 -21.21
CA GLY A 101 -19.31 10.96 -21.21
C GLY A 101 -18.69 11.49 -19.92
N THR A 102 -18.87 12.79 -19.67
CA THR A 102 -18.38 13.50 -18.47
C THR A 102 -19.51 13.90 -17.50
N SER A 103 -20.73 13.39 -17.72
CA SER A 103 -21.92 13.68 -16.92
C SER A 103 -23.04 12.69 -17.20
N TYR A 104 -24.02 12.62 -16.29
CA TYR A 104 -25.32 12.00 -16.59
C TYR A 104 -26.10 12.82 -17.64
N PRO A 105 -26.99 12.22 -18.44
CA PRO A 105 -27.81 12.96 -19.42
C PRO A 105 -28.70 14.03 -18.77
N GLY A 106 -28.26 15.29 -18.83
CA GLY A 106 -28.91 16.43 -18.18
C GLY A 106 -28.57 16.61 -16.69
N GLY A 107 -27.56 15.91 -16.17
CA GLY A 107 -27.02 16.09 -14.81
C GLY A 107 -25.88 17.12 -14.74
N PRO A 108 -25.18 17.22 -13.60
CA PRO A 108 -24.05 18.13 -13.44
C PRO A 108 -22.87 17.75 -14.34
N ALA A 109 -22.23 18.77 -14.93
CA ALA A 109 -21.01 18.60 -15.72
C ALA A 109 -19.83 18.13 -14.85
N ASN A 110 -18.91 17.37 -15.46
CA ASN A 110 -17.74 16.77 -14.78
C ASN A 110 -18.18 16.03 -13.50
N PHE A 111 -19.25 15.26 -13.64
CA PHE A 111 -20.04 14.55 -12.62
C PHE A 111 -20.35 15.32 -11.31
N GLY A 112 -20.18 16.64 -11.27
CA GLY A 112 -20.35 17.48 -10.07
C GLY A 112 -19.12 17.60 -9.16
N THR A 113 -18.01 16.95 -9.52
CA THR A 113 -16.76 16.84 -8.74
C THR A 113 -15.58 17.61 -9.36
N GLY A 114 -15.68 17.99 -10.63
CA GLY A 114 -14.58 18.59 -11.39
C GLY A 114 -13.59 17.57 -11.96
N GLU A 115 -13.94 16.28 -12.00
CA GLU A 115 -13.15 15.23 -12.66
C GLU A 115 -13.03 15.46 -14.19
N VAL A 116 -11.97 14.95 -14.82
CA VAL A 116 -11.53 15.36 -16.17
C VAL A 116 -11.49 14.23 -17.19
N GLU A 117 -11.80 12.99 -16.80
CA GLU A 117 -11.88 11.87 -17.73
C GLU A 117 -13.23 11.82 -18.47
N THR A 118 -13.20 11.29 -19.68
CA THR A 118 -14.41 10.81 -20.36
C THR A 118 -14.63 9.36 -19.97
N SER A 119 -15.71 9.08 -19.25
CA SER A 119 -16.14 7.71 -18.95
C SER A 119 -16.59 7.01 -20.24
N THR A 120 -16.15 5.77 -20.47
CA THR A 120 -16.51 4.99 -21.67
C THR A 120 -16.46 3.48 -21.44
N ALA A 121 -17.30 2.74 -22.15
CA ALA A 121 -17.30 1.28 -22.17
C ALA A 121 -15.94 0.68 -22.57
N ALA A 122 -15.15 1.37 -23.41
CA ALA A 122 -13.84 0.89 -23.84
C ALA A 122 -12.81 0.80 -22.70
N ALA A 123 -13.03 1.47 -21.56
CA ALA A 123 -12.14 1.43 -20.40
C ALA A 123 -12.38 0.24 -19.46
N VAL A 124 -13.48 -0.50 -19.64
CA VAL A 124 -13.81 -1.71 -18.87
C VAL A 124 -13.40 -2.96 -19.64
N SER A 125 -12.82 -3.93 -18.94
CA SER A 125 -12.59 -5.28 -19.44
C SER A 125 -12.95 -6.32 -18.37
N VAL A 126 -13.38 -7.52 -18.78
CA VAL A 126 -13.58 -8.65 -17.88
C VAL A 126 -12.76 -9.84 -18.38
N ALA A 127 -11.92 -10.40 -17.51
CA ALA A 127 -11.09 -11.56 -17.81
C ALA A 127 -10.69 -12.30 -16.53
N GLY A 128 -10.74 -13.64 -16.55
CA GLY A 128 -10.20 -14.49 -15.48
C GLY A 128 -10.83 -14.27 -14.10
N GLY A 129 -12.14 -14.02 -14.02
CA GLY A 129 -12.84 -13.76 -12.76
C GLY A 129 -12.68 -12.33 -12.25
N VAL A 130 -12.21 -11.39 -13.07
CA VAL A 130 -11.97 -9.99 -12.67
C VAL A 130 -12.55 -9.02 -13.69
N MET A 131 -13.30 -8.01 -13.22
CA MET A 131 -13.57 -6.78 -13.97
C MET A 131 -12.50 -5.73 -13.65
N SER A 132 -11.84 -5.20 -14.66
CA SER A 132 -10.89 -4.09 -14.53
C SER A 132 -11.47 -2.81 -15.14
N ILE A 133 -11.53 -1.73 -14.37
CA ILE A 133 -11.71 -0.36 -14.89
C ILE A 133 -10.31 0.24 -15.07
N THR A 134 -9.97 0.70 -16.27
CA THR A 134 -8.63 1.22 -16.60
C THR A 134 -8.63 2.73 -16.78
N ALA A 135 -7.84 3.48 -16.00
CA ALA A 135 -7.57 4.88 -16.29
C ALA A 135 -6.50 5.01 -17.39
N ARG A 136 -6.81 5.71 -18.49
CA ARG A 136 -5.92 5.89 -19.65
C ARG A 136 -5.81 7.37 -20.01
N GLY A 137 -4.58 7.87 -20.02
CA GLY A 137 -4.23 9.27 -20.26
C GLY A 137 -2.79 9.52 -19.84
N GLN A 138 -2.32 10.77 -19.92
CA GLN A 138 -0.99 11.16 -19.45
C GLN A 138 -0.96 12.65 -19.06
N GLY A 139 -0.36 12.95 -17.91
CA GLY A 139 -0.21 14.29 -17.38
C GLY A 139 -1.54 15.05 -17.29
N MET A 140 -1.53 16.30 -17.76
CA MET A 140 -2.72 17.15 -17.92
C MET A 140 -3.43 16.94 -19.27
N GLY A 141 -3.14 15.86 -19.98
CA GLY A 141 -3.79 15.51 -21.25
C GLY A 141 -5.23 15.00 -21.06
N PRO A 142 -5.93 14.62 -22.14
CA PRO A 142 -7.24 13.99 -22.05
C PRO A 142 -7.13 12.63 -21.34
N TRP A 143 -8.09 12.36 -20.47
CA TRP A 143 -8.21 11.10 -19.73
C TRP A 143 -9.48 10.34 -20.15
N THR A 144 -9.42 9.02 -20.01
CA THR A 144 -10.58 8.11 -20.12
C THR A 144 -10.53 7.08 -19.00
N ALA A 145 -11.69 6.76 -18.45
CA ALA A 145 -11.88 5.66 -17.50
C ALA A 145 -13.32 5.13 -17.65
N ALA A 146 -13.91 4.56 -16.61
CA ALA A 146 -15.32 4.21 -16.61
C ALA A 146 -15.99 4.47 -15.25
N ARG A 147 -17.28 4.78 -15.32
CA ARG A 147 -18.26 4.79 -14.23
C ARG A 147 -19.30 3.71 -14.51
N VAL A 148 -19.29 2.66 -13.69
CA VAL A 148 -20.08 1.43 -13.86
C VAL A 148 -21.10 1.34 -12.73
N GLU A 149 -22.37 1.09 -13.04
CA GLU A 149 -23.47 1.04 -12.07
C GLU A 149 -24.28 -0.25 -12.16
N THR A 150 -24.88 -0.71 -11.06
CA THR A 150 -25.88 -1.78 -11.12
C THR A 150 -27.15 -1.31 -11.82
N ASN A 151 -27.72 -2.17 -12.67
CA ASN A 151 -29.07 -2.00 -13.22
C ASN A 151 -30.14 -2.02 -12.12
N ARG A 152 -29.90 -2.79 -11.06
CA ARG A 152 -30.67 -2.74 -9.81
C ARG A 152 -30.46 -1.43 -9.05
N GLN A 153 -31.48 -1.03 -8.31
CA GLN A 153 -31.51 0.18 -7.47
C GLN A 153 -32.38 -0.01 -6.20
N ASP A 154 -32.59 -1.27 -5.84
CA ASP A 154 -33.48 -1.74 -4.78
C ASP A 154 -32.70 -2.26 -3.56
N PHE A 155 -31.38 -2.07 -3.50
CA PHE A 155 -30.55 -2.47 -2.38
C PHE A 155 -30.91 -1.68 -1.12
N ARG A 156 -31.50 -2.35 -0.13
CA ARG A 156 -31.78 -1.84 1.22
C ARG A 156 -31.96 -3.00 2.20
N PRO A 157 -31.76 -2.81 3.52
CA PRO A 157 -32.11 -3.81 4.51
C PRO A 157 -33.60 -4.20 4.44
N PRO A 158 -33.96 -5.48 4.69
CA PRO A 158 -35.33 -5.85 4.97
C PRO A 158 -35.81 -5.22 6.28
N ALA A 159 -37.13 -5.10 6.47
CA ALA A 159 -37.71 -4.50 7.66
C ALA A 159 -37.23 -5.22 8.94
N GLY A 160 -36.58 -4.47 9.85
CA GLY A 160 -35.98 -5.03 11.07
C GLY A 160 -34.77 -5.94 10.85
N GLY A 161 -34.10 -5.87 9.69
CA GLY A 161 -32.90 -6.66 9.37
C GLY A 161 -31.74 -5.81 8.86
N LYS A 162 -30.82 -6.47 8.14
CA LYS A 162 -29.58 -5.91 7.61
C LYS A 162 -29.43 -6.17 6.11
N LEU A 163 -28.75 -5.25 5.43
CA LEU A 163 -28.12 -5.44 4.13
C LEU A 163 -26.61 -5.39 4.35
N ARG A 164 -25.89 -6.42 3.91
CA ARG A 164 -24.45 -6.31 3.64
C ARG A 164 -24.27 -6.00 2.16
N VAL A 165 -23.37 -5.08 1.83
CA VAL A 165 -22.78 -4.97 0.48
C VAL A 165 -21.26 -5.01 0.64
N GLU A 166 -20.61 -5.90 -0.09
CA GLU A 166 -19.18 -6.20 0.02
C GLU A 166 -18.58 -6.36 -1.39
N ALA A 167 -17.38 -5.83 -1.60
CA ALA A 167 -16.61 -6.08 -2.82
C ALA A 167 -15.14 -6.35 -2.52
N SER A 168 -14.55 -7.27 -3.30
CA SER A 168 -13.12 -7.54 -3.30
C SER A 168 -12.46 -6.72 -4.40
N LEU A 169 -11.62 -5.74 -4.02
CA LEU A 169 -11.03 -4.76 -4.93
C LEU A 169 -9.50 -4.67 -4.75
N ARG A 170 -8.77 -4.54 -5.85
CA ARG A 170 -7.40 -3.98 -5.88
C ARG A 170 -7.46 -2.60 -6.52
N LEU A 171 -6.90 -1.61 -5.83
CA LEU A 171 -7.02 -0.21 -6.24
C LEU A 171 -5.96 0.18 -7.29
N PRO A 172 -6.23 1.16 -8.16
CA PRO A 172 -5.30 1.60 -9.19
C PRO A 172 -4.07 2.29 -8.65
N GLU A 173 -2.94 1.98 -9.27
CA GLU A 173 -1.70 2.72 -9.19
C GLU A 173 -1.14 2.87 -10.60
N ALA A 174 -0.60 4.04 -10.94
CA ALA A 174 0.10 4.23 -12.20
C ALA A 174 1.29 3.27 -12.30
N PRO A 175 1.62 2.67 -13.47
CA PRO A 175 2.70 1.69 -13.59
C PRO A 175 4.11 2.20 -13.22
N ASN A 176 4.29 3.51 -13.06
CA ASN A 176 5.51 4.18 -12.62
C ASN A 176 5.42 4.80 -11.20
N GLY A 177 4.34 4.52 -10.46
CA GLY A 177 4.03 5.11 -9.15
C GLY A 177 3.51 6.55 -9.18
N GLN A 178 3.44 7.22 -10.33
CA GLN A 178 2.93 8.59 -10.48
C GLN A 178 1.40 8.59 -10.59
N SER A 179 0.74 8.31 -9.46
CA SER A 179 -0.73 8.12 -9.37
C SER A 179 -1.50 9.41 -9.02
N ALA A 180 -0.86 10.58 -9.02
CA ALA A 180 -1.50 11.83 -8.58
C ALA A 180 -2.74 12.19 -9.43
N GLY A 181 -3.87 12.44 -8.78
CA GLY A 181 -5.16 12.67 -9.44
C GLY A 181 -5.95 11.40 -9.75
N TYR A 182 -5.47 10.18 -9.48
CA TYR A 182 -6.34 8.99 -9.50
C TYR A 182 -7.32 9.04 -8.32
N TRP A 183 -8.61 8.77 -8.57
CA TRP A 183 -9.68 8.69 -7.57
C TRP A 183 -10.59 7.46 -7.83
N PRO A 184 -10.14 6.24 -7.49
CA PRO A 184 -11.01 5.07 -7.42
C PRO A 184 -12.08 5.18 -6.32
N ALA A 185 -13.28 4.69 -6.60
CA ALA A 185 -14.37 4.62 -5.62
C ALA A 185 -15.26 3.37 -5.81
N PHE A 186 -15.81 2.90 -4.67
CA PHE A 186 -16.83 1.86 -4.56
C PHE A 186 -17.86 2.32 -3.53
N TRP A 187 -19.09 2.56 -3.99
CA TRP A 187 -20.06 3.35 -3.27
C TRP A 187 -21.50 3.05 -3.69
N MET A 188 -22.45 3.65 -3.00
CA MET A 188 -23.89 3.47 -3.24
C MET A 188 -24.63 4.80 -3.20
N LEU A 189 -25.53 5.02 -4.17
CA LEU A 189 -26.35 6.23 -4.29
C LEU A 189 -27.84 5.87 -4.26
N GLY A 190 -28.66 6.69 -3.60
CA GLY A 190 -30.09 6.47 -3.47
C GLY A 190 -30.81 6.40 -4.82
N GLY A 191 -31.64 5.37 -5.00
CA GLY A 191 -32.37 5.09 -6.23
C GLY A 191 -33.10 6.28 -6.88
N PRO A 192 -33.73 7.21 -6.12
CA PRO A 192 -34.38 8.39 -6.69
C PRO A 192 -33.44 9.41 -7.36
N TYR A 193 -32.11 9.24 -7.30
CA TYR A 193 -31.19 10.06 -8.08
C TYR A 193 -31.26 9.74 -9.57
N ARG A 194 -31.52 8.48 -9.91
CA ARG A 194 -31.44 8.01 -11.30
C ARG A 194 -32.61 8.56 -12.13
N GLY A 195 -32.28 9.42 -13.08
CA GLY A 195 -33.26 10.16 -13.89
C GLY A 195 -33.70 11.49 -13.27
N ASN A 196 -33.20 11.85 -12.08
CA ASN A 196 -33.38 13.18 -11.47
C ASN A 196 -32.09 14.02 -11.59
N TRP A 197 -30.95 13.44 -11.21
CA TRP A 197 -29.59 14.01 -11.26
C TRP A 197 -29.32 15.28 -10.42
N TRP A 198 -30.33 15.86 -9.77
CA TRP A 198 -30.24 17.17 -9.08
C TRP A 198 -30.75 17.15 -7.63
N ASN A 199 -30.97 15.96 -7.06
CA ASN A 199 -31.43 15.73 -5.68
C ASN A 199 -30.34 15.16 -4.74
N TRP A 200 -29.07 15.19 -5.16
CA TRP A 200 -27.92 15.02 -4.27
C TRP A 200 -27.73 16.27 -3.38
N PRO A 201 -27.33 16.17 -2.10
CA PRO A 201 -27.07 14.94 -1.32
C PRO A 201 -28.33 14.45 -0.57
N MET A 202 -29.46 15.15 -0.69
CA MET A 202 -30.74 14.82 -0.02
C MET A 202 -31.19 13.36 -0.21
N VAL A 203 -30.85 12.76 -1.34
CA VAL A 203 -31.17 11.38 -1.73
C VAL A 203 -30.30 10.30 -1.08
N GLY A 204 -29.26 10.69 -0.32
CA GLY A 204 -28.40 9.78 0.44
C GLY A 204 -27.32 9.08 -0.39
N GLU A 205 -26.12 9.00 0.19
CA GLU A 205 -24.93 8.38 -0.39
C GLU A 205 -24.18 7.57 0.68
N PHE A 206 -23.57 6.45 0.29
CA PHE A 206 -22.72 5.63 1.15
C PHE A 206 -21.42 5.29 0.41
N ASP A 207 -20.32 5.90 0.81
CA ASP A 207 -19.00 5.68 0.22
C ASP A 207 -18.29 4.62 1.05
N ILE A 208 -18.24 3.41 0.49
CA ILE A 208 -17.73 2.23 1.18
C ILE A 208 -16.20 2.24 1.15
N MET A 209 -15.65 2.61 -0.01
CA MET A 209 -14.23 2.83 -0.26
C MET A 209 -14.09 4.00 -1.22
N GLU A 210 -13.38 5.03 -0.78
CA GLU A 210 -12.70 5.99 -1.66
C GLU A 210 -11.20 5.94 -1.40
N ASN A 211 -10.39 6.15 -2.44
CA ASN A 211 -8.96 6.35 -2.33
C ASN A 211 -8.52 7.44 -3.32
N VAL A 212 -7.41 8.12 -2.99
CA VAL A 212 -6.78 9.09 -3.89
C VAL A 212 -5.29 8.88 -4.00
N ASN A 213 -4.75 9.26 -5.16
CA ASN A 213 -3.32 9.30 -5.48
C ASN A 213 -2.58 7.96 -5.33
N GLY A 214 -3.28 6.83 -5.40
CA GLY A 214 -2.71 5.49 -5.25
C GLY A 214 -2.07 5.23 -3.87
N ALA A 215 -2.43 6.01 -2.85
CA ALA A 215 -1.88 5.87 -1.50
C ALA A 215 -2.47 4.63 -0.79
N ASN A 216 -1.78 4.10 0.23
CA ASN A 216 -2.38 3.11 1.14
C ASN A 216 -3.30 3.81 2.18
N ARG A 217 -4.35 4.46 1.70
CA ARG A 217 -5.27 5.31 2.48
C ARG A 217 -6.67 5.23 1.90
N VAL A 218 -7.64 4.74 2.67
CA VAL A 218 -9.04 4.59 2.26
C VAL A 218 -9.97 5.35 3.20
N TRP A 219 -10.89 6.10 2.61
CA TRP A 219 -11.95 6.81 3.30
C TRP A 219 -13.28 6.05 3.16
N SER A 220 -14.15 6.24 4.15
CA SER A 220 -15.55 5.86 4.09
C SER A 220 -16.39 7.04 4.58
N THR A 221 -17.42 7.38 3.82
CA THR A 221 -18.13 8.68 3.90
C THR A 221 -19.64 8.47 3.75
N VAL A 222 -20.43 9.44 4.23
CA VAL A 222 -21.88 9.49 4.05
C VAL A 222 -22.30 10.93 3.73
N HIS A 223 -22.92 11.12 2.56
CA HIS A 223 -23.50 12.39 2.15
C HIS A 223 -25.02 12.39 2.35
N CYS A 224 -25.55 13.51 2.87
CA CYS A 224 -26.96 13.66 3.21
C CYS A 224 -27.44 15.11 3.39
N GLY A 225 -28.74 15.33 3.23
CA GLY A 225 -29.37 16.62 3.51
C GLY A 225 -29.16 17.67 2.41
N THR A 226 -28.26 18.63 2.62
CA THR A 226 -28.16 19.84 1.77
C THR A 226 -26.71 20.29 1.58
N SER A 227 -26.32 20.59 0.33
CA SER A 227 -25.00 21.12 0.00
C SER A 227 -25.07 22.58 -0.48
N PRO A 228 -24.10 23.45 -0.15
CA PRO A 228 -22.97 23.21 0.76
C PRO A 228 -23.37 23.26 2.25
N GLY A 229 -22.53 22.68 3.11
CA GLY A 229 -22.69 22.65 4.56
C GLY A 229 -23.82 21.72 5.01
N GLY A 230 -24.89 22.28 5.57
CA GLY A 230 -26.02 21.49 6.05
C GLY A 230 -25.68 20.53 7.20
N PRO A 231 -26.56 19.55 7.47
CA PRO A 231 -26.42 18.62 8.61
C PRO A 231 -25.33 17.56 8.44
N CYS A 232 -24.80 17.40 7.23
CA CYS A 232 -23.79 16.39 6.88
C CYS A 232 -22.48 17.01 6.37
N ASN A 233 -22.24 18.30 6.64
CA ASN A 233 -20.99 19.02 6.35
C ASN A 233 -20.51 18.94 4.89
N GLU A 234 -21.40 19.24 3.95
CA GLU A 234 -21.21 19.03 2.52
C GLU A 234 -20.27 20.06 1.86
N LYS A 235 -19.41 19.68 0.89
CA LYS A 235 -19.22 18.35 0.29
C LYS A 235 -18.23 17.43 1.04
N SER A 236 -17.86 17.72 2.29
CA SER A 236 -16.94 16.83 3.04
C SER A 236 -17.62 15.59 3.61
N GLY A 237 -18.95 15.59 3.70
CA GLY A 237 -19.75 14.48 4.22
C GLY A 237 -19.54 14.25 5.73
N VAL A 238 -20.22 13.24 6.25
CA VAL A 238 -19.90 12.65 7.54
C VAL A 238 -18.93 11.49 7.26
N GLY A 239 -17.65 11.68 7.57
CA GLY A 239 -16.60 10.70 7.31
C GLY A 239 -16.14 9.90 8.53
N ASN A 240 -15.31 8.90 8.28
CA ASN A 240 -14.68 8.03 9.28
C ASN A 240 -13.67 8.71 10.26
N GLY A 241 -13.40 10.00 10.10
CA GLY A 241 -12.46 10.76 10.93
C GLY A 241 -10.99 10.71 10.49
N GLY A 242 -10.65 9.84 9.53
CA GLY A 242 -9.29 9.72 8.99
C GLY A 242 -9.10 8.48 8.10
N PRO A 243 -8.21 8.51 7.11
CA PRO A 243 -8.01 7.38 6.20
C PRO A 243 -7.46 6.14 6.93
N VAL A 244 -7.97 4.98 6.55
CA VAL A 244 -7.48 3.67 7.01
C VAL A 244 -6.62 3.03 5.92
N GLY A 245 -5.44 2.55 6.25
CA GLY A 245 -4.60 1.77 5.33
C GLY A 245 -5.03 0.30 5.23
N CYS A 246 -4.93 -0.27 4.03
CA CYS A 246 -5.14 -1.70 3.80
C CYS A 246 -3.94 -2.52 4.30
N GLN A 247 -4.23 -3.76 4.71
CA GLN A 247 -3.29 -4.74 5.27
C GLN A 247 -3.76 -6.15 4.86
N PRO A 248 -2.89 -7.16 4.67
CA PRO A 248 -1.42 -7.11 4.77
C PRO A 248 -0.72 -6.41 3.60
N THR A 249 -1.36 -6.32 2.45
CA THR A 249 -0.88 -5.54 1.30
C THR A 249 -1.38 -4.11 1.37
N ALA A 250 -0.66 -3.18 0.72
CA ALA A 250 -1.23 -1.87 0.42
C ALA A 250 -2.40 -2.02 -0.56
N CYS A 251 -3.39 -1.11 -0.49
CA CYS A 251 -4.64 -1.21 -1.24
C CYS A 251 -4.48 -1.40 -2.76
N THR A 252 -3.35 -0.96 -3.33
CA THR A 252 -3.00 -1.08 -4.76
C THR A 252 -2.24 -2.35 -5.15
N LYS A 253 -1.80 -3.14 -4.16
CA LYS A 253 -0.89 -4.29 -4.36
C LYS A 253 -1.55 -5.65 -4.20
N GLY A 254 -2.69 -5.72 -3.51
CA GLY A 254 -3.50 -6.94 -3.35
C GLY A 254 -4.99 -6.64 -3.41
N PHE A 255 -5.80 -7.69 -3.43
CA PHE A 255 -7.25 -7.58 -3.27
C PHE A 255 -7.60 -7.44 -1.78
N HIS A 256 -8.47 -6.48 -1.47
CA HIS A 256 -8.98 -6.21 -0.13
C HIS A 256 -10.51 -6.15 -0.16
N ARG A 257 -11.16 -6.51 0.95
CA ARG A 257 -12.62 -6.59 1.05
C ARG A 257 -13.19 -5.36 1.72
N TYR A 258 -13.86 -4.53 0.93
CA TYR A 258 -14.50 -3.29 1.38
C TYR A 258 -15.98 -3.57 1.61
N THR A 259 -16.50 -3.23 2.79
CA THR A 259 -17.81 -3.70 3.22
C THR A 259 -18.62 -2.63 3.95
N ILE A 260 -19.94 -2.62 3.72
CA ILE A 260 -20.93 -1.91 4.53
C ILE A 260 -22.01 -2.89 5.01
N ASP A 261 -22.26 -2.91 6.33
CA ASP A 261 -23.47 -3.49 6.93
C ASP A 261 -24.44 -2.35 7.27
N TRP A 262 -25.44 -2.14 6.41
CA TRP A 262 -26.53 -1.19 6.63
C TRP A 262 -27.70 -1.88 7.32
N SER A 263 -28.11 -1.39 8.50
CA SER A 263 -29.01 -2.05 9.43
C SER A 263 -30.26 -1.21 9.70
N ALA A 264 -31.43 -1.76 9.37
CA ALA A 264 -32.72 -1.21 9.76
C ALA A 264 -33.09 -1.58 11.22
N ALA A 265 -32.49 -2.64 11.77
CA ALA A 265 -32.78 -3.13 13.12
C ALA A 265 -32.34 -2.13 14.22
N ASP A 266 -31.19 -1.49 14.03
CA ASP A 266 -30.62 -0.49 14.95
C ASP A 266 -30.39 0.89 14.29
N SER A 267 -30.86 1.09 13.05
CA SER A 267 -30.74 2.34 12.29
C SER A 267 -29.29 2.85 12.20
N SER A 268 -28.42 2.01 11.64
CA SER A 268 -26.97 2.27 11.55
C SER A 268 -26.43 1.82 10.19
N ALA A 269 -25.25 2.33 9.81
CA ALA A 269 -24.39 1.65 8.84
C ALA A 269 -22.99 1.48 9.43
N THR A 270 -22.42 0.29 9.24
CA THR A 270 -21.11 -0.08 9.80
C THR A 270 -20.17 -0.47 8.67
N PHE A 271 -19.00 0.15 8.60
CA PHE A 271 -18.02 -0.01 7.53
C PHE A 271 -16.86 -0.90 7.98
N TYR A 272 -16.33 -1.71 7.06
CA TYR A 272 -15.23 -2.63 7.32
C TYR A 272 -14.23 -2.66 6.16
N LEU A 273 -12.96 -2.85 6.52
CA LEU A 273 -11.86 -3.17 5.63
C LEU A 273 -11.28 -4.53 6.04
N ASP A 274 -11.33 -5.50 5.12
CA ASP A 274 -10.95 -6.91 5.31
C ASP A 274 -11.73 -7.64 6.43
N GLY A 275 -12.81 -7.04 6.91
CA GLY A 275 -13.61 -7.51 8.04
C GLY A 275 -13.26 -6.85 9.39
N ARG A 276 -12.19 -6.05 9.47
CA ARG A 276 -11.98 -5.12 10.59
C ARG A 276 -12.95 -3.96 10.45
N GLN A 277 -13.77 -3.72 11.47
CA GLN A 277 -14.64 -2.54 11.51
C GLN A 277 -13.76 -1.28 11.51
N THR A 278 -13.93 -0.44 10.50
CA THR A 278 -13.21 0.84 10.37
C THR A 278 -14.02 1.99 10.96
N TRP A 279 -15.34 1.97 10.77
CA TRP A 279 -16.21 3.07 11.17
C TRP A 279 -17.67 2.62 11.35
N ARG A 280 -18.47 3.45 12.02
CA ARG A 280 -19.92 3.25 12.17
C ARG A 280 -20.62 4.60 12.26
N VAL A 281 -21.68 4.74 11.48
CA VAL A 281 -22.59 5.88 11.45
C VAL A 281 -23.96 5.48 12.03
N GLN A 282 -24.58 6.37 12.80
CA GLN A 282 -25.75 6.06 13.62
C GLN A 282 -26.84 7.14 13.48
N ARG A 283 -28.08 6.73 13.21
CA ARG A 283 -29.27 7.60 13.22
C ARG A 283 -29.44 8.28 14.58
N GLY A 284 -29.51 9.61 14.60
CA GLY A 284 -29.61 10.42 15.81
C GLY A 284 -28.31 10.53 16.62
N GLY A 285 -27.23 9.89 16.17
CA GLY A 285 -25.87 10.10 16.67
C GLY A 285 -25.11 11.03 15.73
N ASN A 286 -24.40 10.47 14.76
CA ASN A 286 -23.60 11.22 13.78
C ASN A 286 -24.46 12.04 12.81
N ILE A 287 -25.64 11.53 12.45
CA ILE A 287 -26.57 12.17 11.49
C ILE A 287 -27.90 12.44 12.20
N PRO A 288 -28.45 13.67 12.16
CA PRO A 288 -29.74 13.99 12.78
C PRO A 288 -30.86 13.07 12.29
N ALA A 289 -31.72 12.61 13.22
CA ALA A 289 -32.66 11.52 12.97
C ALA A 289 -33.57 11.74 11.73
N ALA A 290 -34.12 12.94 11.55
CA ALA A 290 -34.98 13.27 10.41
C ALA A 290 -34.21 13.29 9.07
N VAL A 291 -32.92 13.65 9.08
CA VAL A 291 -32.06 13.67 7.88
C VAL A 291 -31.74 12.24 7.45
N TRP A 292 -31.47 11.35 8.43
CA TRP A 292 -31.31 9.93 8.18
C TRP A 292 -32.59 9.28 7.61
N ASP A 293 -33.76 9.61 8.20
CA ASP A 293 -35.05 9.07 7.73
C ASP A 293 -35.37 9.52 6.29
N GLN A 294 -34.99 10.75 5.93
CA GLN A 294 -35.13 11.29 4.59
C GLN A 294 -34.21 10.59 3.57
N ALA A 295 -32.91 10.51 3.87
CA ALA A 295 -31.88 10.02 2.94
C ALA A 295 -31.81 8.48 2.84
N PHE A 296 -32.20 7.75 3.90
CA PHE A 296 -32.03 6.30 3.97
C PHE A 296 -33.34 5.54 4.28
N GLY A 297 -34.35 6.20 4.85
CA GLY A 297 -35.54 5.51 5.38
C GLY A 297 -36.54 4.96 4.35
N SER A 298 -36.54 5.46 3.11
CA SER A 298 -37.69 5.29 2.20
C SER A 298 -37.45 4.45 0.94
N HIS A 299 -36.23 4.40 0.40
CA HIS A 299 -35.93 3.81 -0.91
C HIS A 299 -34.76 2.80 -0.87
N GLY A 300 -34.54 2.12 -2.00
CA GLY A 300 -33.32 1.36 -2.25
C GLY A 300 -32.20 2.25 -2.80
N PHE A 301 -31.03 1.64 -2.97
CA PHE A 301 -29.81 2.24 -3.51
C PHE A 301 -29.32 1.43 -4.72
N PHE A 302 -28.53 2.04 -5.60
CA PHE A 302 -27.72 1.34 -6.61
C PHE A 302 -26.23 1.44 -6.26
N ILE A 303 -25.44 0.47 -6.69
CA ILE A 303 -23.99 0.40 -6.45
C ILE A 303 -23.26 1.03 -7.64
N ILE A 304 -22.17 1.76 -7.37
CA ILE A 304 -21.28 2.38 -8.35
C ILE A 304 -19.83 1.92 -8.11
N LEU A 305 -19.10 1.69 -9.21
CA LEU A 305 -17.67 1.45 -9.28
C LEU A 305 -17.07 2.38 -10.34
N ASN A 306 -16.05 3.17 -10.00
CA ASN A 306 -15.38 4.05 -10.95
C ASN A 306 -13.91 4.31 -10.63
N ILE A 307 -13.20 4.86 -11.61
CA ILE A 307 -12.02 5.71 -11.37
C ILE A 307 -12.34 7.08 -11.98
N ALA A 308 -12.41 8.10 -11.14
CA ALA A 308 -12.35 9.50 -11.57
C ALA A 308 -10.89 9.95 -11.69
N MET A 309 -10.62 10.95 -12.53
CA MET A 309 -9.31 11.57 -12.70
C MET A 309 -9.36 13.06 -12.40
N GLY A 310 -8.49 13.56 -11.55
CA GLY A 310 -8.55 14.94 -11.06
C GLY A 310 -9.71 15.13 -10.09
N GLY A 311 -10.47 16.22 -10.24
CA GLY A 311 -11.56 16.55 -9.33
C GLY A 311 -11.13 17.06 -7.95
N GLU A 312 -12.14 17.42 -7.15
CA GLU A 312 -11.98 18.10 -5.86
C GLU A 312 -11.28 17.23 -4.79
N MET A 313 -11.54 15.91 -4.72
CA MET A 313 -11.01 15.09 -3.62
C MET A 313 -9.48 14.89 -3.69
N PRO A 314 -8.86 14.45 -4.81
CA PRO A 314 -7.40 14.40 -4.91
C PRO A 314 -6.73 15.76 -4.67
N ALA A 315 -7.28 16.82 -5.28
CA ALA A 315 -6.75 18.17 -5.19
C ALA A 315 -6.67 18.70 -3.76
N ASN A 316 -7.70 18.43 -2.95
CA ASN A 316 -7.78 18.89 -1.57
C ASN A 316 -7.11 17.95 -0.54
N THR A 317 -6.84 16.69 -0.89
CA THR A 317 -6.42 15.66 0.09
C THR A 317 -4.94 15.27 -0.02
N LEU A 318 -4.44 14.90 -1.21
CA LEU A 318 -3.05 14.44 -1.43
C LEU A 318 -2.34 15.14 -2.59
N GLY A 319 -2.98 16.15 -3.22
CA GLY A 319 -2.45 16.92 -4.33
C GLY A 319 -3.11 16.57 -5.67
N PRO A 320 -3.27 17.56 -6.58
CA PRO A 320 -4.03 17.38 -7.81
C PRO A 320 -3.32 16.52 -8.86
N LEU A 321 -4.11 16.12 -9.87
CA LEU A 321 -3.60 15.66 -11.17
C LEU A 321 -2.52 16.62 -11.67
N ASN A 322 -1.39 16.09 -12.13
CA ASN A 322 -0.27 16.89 -12.60
C ASN A 322 0.49 16.23 -13.76
N GLY A 323 1.46 16.94 -14.32
CA GLY A 323 2.21 16.52 -15.52
C GLY A 323 3.03 15.23 -15.42
N ALA A 324 3.31 14.70 -14.22
CA ALA A 324 4.03 13.43 -14.04
C ALA A 324 3.11 12.18 -14.10
N THR A 325 1.79 12.38 -13.95
CA THR A 325 0.80 11.29 -13.86
C THR A 325 0.74 10.46 -15.14
N THR A 326 0.66 9.14 -15.05
CA THR A 326 0.49 8.26 -16.24
C THR A 326 -0.66 7.28 -16.09
N GLY A 327 -1.37 7.03 -17.19
CA GLY A 327 -2.40 5.99 -17.28
C GLY A 327 -1.82 4.57 -17.19
N GLY A 328 -2.72 3.57 -17.19
CA GLY A 328 -2.41 2.16 -17.01
C GLY A 328 -2.59 1.65 -15.57
N GLY A 329 -3.15 2.47 -14.67
CA GLY A 329 -3.65 1.98 -13.38
C GLY A 329 -5.06 1.41 -13.53
N HIS A 330 -5.32 0.30 -12.83
CA HIS A 330 -6.55 -0.47 -12.91
C HIS A 330 -7.24 -0.58 -11.54
N LEU A 331 -8.54 -0.30 -11.46
CA LEU A 331 -9.40 -0.72 -10.36
C LEU A 331 -9.90 -2.11 -10.75
N ASP A 332 -9.32 -3.13 -10.14
CA ASP A 332 -9.67 -4.52 -10.38
C ASP A 332 -10.70 -4.98 -9.34
N VAL A 333 -11.73 -5.65 -9.81
CA VAL A 333 -12.92 -6.05 -9.05
C VAL A 333 -13.12 -7.54 -9.24
N ASP A 334 -12.88 -8.29 -8.16
CA ASP A 334 -12.89 -9.76 -8.09
C ASP A 334 -14.31 -10.29 -7.80
N TYR A 335 -15.06 -9.61 -6.92
CA TYR A 335 -16.51 -9.77 -6.84
C TYR A 335 -17.21 -8.52 -6.28
N VAL A 336 -18.52 -8.43 -6.53
CA VAL A 336 -19.45 -7.59 -5.78
C VAL A 336 -20.63 -8.44 -5.32
N VAL A 337 -20.90 -8.46 -4.01
CA VAL A 337 -21.94 -9.30 -3.41
C VAL A 337 -22.82 -8.48 -2.46
N ALA A 338 -24.11 -8.81 -2.39
CA ALA A 338 -25.00 -8.25 -1.39
C ALA A 338 -25.84 -9.35 -0.72
N TYR A 339 -26.00 -9.25 0.60
CA TYR A 339 -26.73 -10.22 1.42
C TYR A 339 -27.81 -9.52 2.26
N HIS A 340 -28.94 -10.21 2.49
CA HIS A 340 -29.92 -9.83 3.50
C HIS A 340 -29.75 -10.69 4.76
N GLY A 341 -29.80 -10.08 5.94
CA GLY A 341 -29.66 -10.76 7.23
C GLY A 341 -30.73 -10.32 8.23
N ALA A 342 -30.94 -11.12 9.27
CA ALA A 342 -31.77 -10.75 10.42
C ALA A 342 -31.12 -9.66 11.30
N ALA A 343 -31.88 -9.03 12.20
CA ALA A 343 -31.36 -8.05 13.18
C ALA A 343 -30.07 -8.52 13.88
N ASN A 344 -30.09 -9.76 14.37
CA ASN A 344 -29.01 -10.36 15.15
C ASN A 344 -28.02 -11.15 14.27
N ALA A 345 -28.06 -11.00 12.94
CA ALA A 345 -27.08 -11.63 12.06
C ALA A 345 -25.67 -11.09 12.42
N PRO A 346 -24.71 -11.96 12.78
CA PRO A 346 -23.36 -11.52 13.12
C PRO A 346 -22.63 -11.04 11.84
N PRO A 347 -21.59 -10.21 11.98
CA PRO A 347 -20.64 -10.00 10.90
C PRO A 347 -20.11 -11.35 10.40
N PRO A 348 -20.16 -11.64 9.10
CA PRO A 348 -19.53 -12.80 8.48
C PRO A 348 -18.07 -12.97 8.89
N ALA A 349 -17.64 -14.23 9.03
CA ALA A 349 -16.25 -14.57 9.33
C ALA A 349 -15.28 -14.05 8.25
N VAL A 350 -14.04 -13.81 8.66
CA VAL A 350 -12.96 -13.35 7.76
C VAL A 350 -12.39 -14.56 7.00
N GLY A 351 -13.04 -14.90 5.89
CA GLY A 351 -12.60 -15.96 4.97
C GLY A 351 -13.47 -17.22 4.95
N PRO A 352 -13.06 -18.24 4.17
CA PRO A 352 -13.79 -19.50 4.04
C PRO A 352 -13.79 -20.32 5.35
N PRO A 353 -14.79 -21.19 5.57
CA PRO A 353 -14.98 -21.90 6.85
C PRO A 353 -13.84 -22.90 7.13
N GLY A 354 -12.88 -22.52 7.98
CA GLY A 354 -11.63 -23.28 8.15
C GLY A 354 -11.02 -23.39 9.56
N SER A 355 -11.45 -22.60 10.56
CA SER A 355 -10.99 -22.76 11.95
C SER A 355 -11.95 -22.15 12.97
N THR A 356 -12.09 -22.80 14.13
CA THR A 356 -12.87 -22.31 15.28
C THR A 356 -11.93 -21.86 16.40
N GLU A 357 -11.55 -20.58 16.39
CA GLU A 357 -10.82 -20.01 17.53
C GLU A 357 -11.77 -19.58 18.65
N SER A 358 -11.33 -19.82 19.89
CA SER A 358 -11.91 -19.21 21.10
C SER A 358 -11.15 -17.92 21.40
N PRO A 359 -11.82 -16.81 21.76
CA PRO A 359 -11.14 -15.54 22.00
C PRO A 359 -10.16 -15.65 23.18
N SER A 360 -8.90 -15.34 22.92
CA SER A 360 -7.88 -15.13 23.95
C SER A 360 -7.97 -13.71 24.52
N PRO A 361 -7.56 -13.48 25.78
CA PRO A 361 -7.66 -12.16 26.42
C PRO A 361 -6.71 -11.12 25.78
N PRO A 362 -7.02 -9.82 25.91
CA PRO A 362 -6.20 -8.75 25.31
C PRO A 362 -4.79 -8.67 25.92
N PRO A 363 -3.82 -8.10 25.18
CA PRO A 363 -2.45 -7.93 25.67
C PRO A 363 -2.40 -7.07 26.93
N SER A 364 -1.52 -7.44 27.87
CA SER A 364 -1.37 -6.72 29.15
C SER A 364 -0.81 -5.31 28.93
N PRO A 365 -1.39 -4.26 29.56
CA PRO A 365 -0.97 -2.87 29.35
C PRO A 365 0.48 -2.59 29.80
N PRO A 366 1.11 -1.52 29.27
CA PRO A 366 2.45 -1.09 29.67
C PRO A 366 2.60 -0.95 31.19
N GLN A 367 3.75 -1.35 31.72
CA GLN A 367 4.01 -1.29 33.15
C GLN A 367 4.41 0.14 33.55
N THR A 368 3.56 0.80 34.34
CA THR A 368 3.70 2.21 34.72
C THR A 368 4.52 2.46 36.00
N CYS A 369 5.00 1.41 36.67
CA CYS A 369 5.72 1.49 37.94
C CYS A 369 7.23 1.77 37.83
N GLY A 370 7.75 1.97 36.62
CA GLY A 370 9.17 2.24 36.36
C GLY A 370 9.53 3.73 36.51
N PRO A 371 10.72 4.08 37.02
CA PRO A 371 11.17 5.48 37.09
C PRO A 371 11.51 6.02 35.69
N LEU A 372 11.24 7.29 35.43
CA LEU A 372 11.69 7.97 34.20
C LEU A 372 13.22 8.16 34.24
N ILE A 373 13.93 7.65 33.22
CA ILE A 373 15.41 7.61 33.17
C ILE A 373 16.04 8.35 31.98
N SER A 374 15.24 8.77 30.98
CA SER A 374 15.69 9.66 29.88
C SER A 374 15.75 11.15 30.22
N GLN A 375 15.06 11.57 31.28
CA GLN A 375 14.95 12.98 31.69
C GLN A 375 16.32 13.66 31.82
N ASN A 376 16.52 14.79 31.11
CA ASN A 376 17.74 15.60 31.11
C ASN A 376 19.03 14.82 30.79
N ARG A 377 18.92 13.70 30.06
CA ARG A 377 20.07 12.93 29.58
C ARG A 377 20.70 13.55 28.32
N PRO A 378 21.99 13.26 28.04
CA PRO A 378 22.60 13.64 26.77
C PRO A 378 21.87 13.02 25.58
N THR A 379 21.65 13.81 24.53
CA THR A 379 20.93 13.40 23.32
C THR A 379 21.69 13.74 22.04
N SER A 380 21.43 13.01 20.98
CA SER A 380 21.87 13.36 19.62
C SER A 380 20.80 13.02 18.58
N SER A 381 20.93 13.57 17.37
CA SER A 381 19.98 13.37 16.25
C SER A 381 20.72 13.27 14.92
N SER A 382 20.07 12.72 13.90
CA SER A 382 20.56 12.73 12.51
C SER A 382 20.56 14.13 11.90
N SER A 383 19.59 14.97 12.28
CA SER A 383 19.49 16.37 11.90
C SER A 383 18.56 17.13 12.85
N ASN A 384 18.58 18.46 12.74
CA ASN A 384 17.63 19.36 13.39
C ASN A 384 17.09 20.36 12.36
N GLU A 385 15.82 20.69 12.44
CA GLU A 385 15.16 21.72 11.61
C GLU A 385 15.76 23.11 11.87
N ALA A 386 15.94 23.45 13.15
CA ALA A 386 16.57 24.68 13.63
C ALA A 386 17.32 24.43 14.95
N ALA A 387 18.20 25.36 15.35
CA ALA A 387 19.00 25.23 16.58
C ALA A 387 18.16 25.21 17.87
N ASN A 388 16.98 25.84 17.87
CA ASN A 388 15.99 25.82 18.95
C ASN A 388 15.04 24.61 18.88
N LEU A 389 15.32 23.62 18.02
CA LEU A 389 14.56 22.37 17.83
C LEU A 389 15.50 21.14 17.88
N ALA A 390 16.61 21.28 18.61
CA ALA A 390 17.62 20.25 18.85
C ALA A 390 17.15 19.18 19.88
N PRO A 391 17.74 17.97 19.92
CA PRO A 391 17.09 16.79 20.51
C PRO A 391 16.96 16.82 22.04
N GLN A 392 17.68 17.71 22.74
CA GLN A 392 17.53 17.87 24.19
C GLN A 392 16.15 18.43 24.57
N TYR A 393 15.49 19.16 23.66
CA TYR A 393 14.14 19.71 23.82
C TYR A 393 13.02 18.67 23.71
N ALA A 394 13.37 17.38 23.64
CA ALA A 394 12.43 16.26 23.74
C ALA A 394 12.78 15.32 24.92
N VAL A 395 13.59 15.79 25.88
CA VAL A 395 13.85 15.10 27.15
C VAL A 395 13.95 16.09 28.33
N ASP A 396 13.49 17.33 28.16
CA ASP A 396 13.58 18.39 29.17
C ASP A 396 12.34 18.49 30.08
N GLY A 397 11.30 17.69 29.81
CA GLY A 397 10.10 17.54 30.64
C GLY A 397 9.07 18.63 30.39
N ASN A 398 9.19 19.37 29.29
CA ASN A 398 8.38 20.56 29.00
C ASN A 398 7.67 20.44 27.64
N MET A 399 6.37 20.16 27.66
CA MET A 399 5.51 20.06 26.47
C MET A 399 5.38 21.35 25.62
N ALA A 400 6.05 22.45 25.99
CA ALA A 400 6.19 23.66 25.18
C ALA A 400 7.50 23.72 24.37
N THR A 401 8.43 22.79 24.59
CA THR A 401 9.65 22.57 23.80
C THR A 401 9.52 21.27 22.98
N ARG A 402 10.27 21.16 21.87
CA ARG A 402 10.25 19.98 20.99
C ARG A 402 11.56 19.79 20.23
N TRP A 403 11.92 18.54 19.93
CA TRP A 403 12.85 18.22 18.83
C TRP A 403 12.11 18.31 17.49
N SER A 404 12.80 18.68 16.41
CA SER A 404 12.27 18.61 15.04
C SER A 404 13.40 18.29 14.05
N SER A 405 13.18 17.36 13.12
CA SER A 405 14.16 16.96 12.09
C SER A 405 14.08 17.80 10.81
N GLN A 406 15.10 17.71 9.96
CA GLN A 406 14.97 18.07 8.54
C GLN A 406 13.91 17.19 7.84
N TRP A 407 13.31 17.72 6.77
CA TRP A 407 12.12 17.15 6.12
C TRP A 407 12.46 16.03 5.11
N SER A 408 13.11 14.95 5.57
CA SER A 408 13.45 13.78 4.76
C SER A 408 13.36 12.49 5.56
N ASP A 409 13.52 11.35 4.87
CA ASP A 409 13.40 10.01 5.43
C ASP A 409 14.67 9.18 5.14
N PRO A 410 15.18 8.37 6.09
CA PRO A 410 14.83 8.31 7.51
C PRO A 410 15.48 9.44 8.34
N GLN A 411 14.99 9.67 9.55
CA GLN A 411 15.62 10.54 10.56
C GLN A 411 15.50 9.91 11.95
N TRP A 412 16.39 10.27 12.87
CA TRP A 412 16.39 9.74 14.23
C TRP A 412 16.80 10.76 15.29
N MET A 413 16.33 10.52 16.52
CA MET A 413 16.90 11.10 17.74
C MET A 413 17.16 10.00 18.78
N GLN A 414 18.19 10.15 19.59
CA GLN A 414 18.59 9.18 20.61
C GLN A 414 18.98 9.81 21.94
N VAL A 415 18.89 9.02 23.00
CA VAL A 415 19.19 9.38 24.39
C VAL A 415 20.27 8.45 24.93
N ASP A 416 21.27 9.00 25.65
CA ASP A 416 22.28 8.25 26.41
C ASP A 416 21.91 8.22 27.91
N LEU A 417 21.47 7.07 28.40
CA LEU A 417 21.12 6.83 29.81
C LEU A 417 22.36 6.84 30.75
N GLY A 418 23.56 7.07 30.21
CA GLY A 418 24.85 7.18 30.90
C GLY A 418 25.46 5.86 31.35
N SER A 419 24.66 4.80 31.42
CA SER A 419 25.02 3.45 31.83
C SER A 419 24.00 2.46 31.26
N ILE A 420 24.30 1.16 31.27
CA ILE A 420 23.30 0.14 30.90
C ILE A 420 22.23 0.11 32.00
N GLN A 421 20.99 0.38 31.62
CA GLN A 421 19.82 0.40 32.50
C GLN A 421 18.77 -0.62 32.01
N PRO A 422 18.03 -1.28 32.92
CA PRO A 422 16.88 -2.09 32.55
C PRO A 422 15.71 -1.15 32.20
N ILE A 423 15.11 -1.34 31.04
CA ILE A 423 14.00 -0.55 30.47
C ILE A 423 12.75 -1.45 30.44
N THR A 424 11.58 -0.90 30.73
CA THR A 424 10.29 -1.63 30.60
C THR A 424 9.24 -0.96 29.74
N ARG A 425 9.41 0.33 29.45
CA ARG A 425 8.43 1.17 28.76
C ARG A 425 9.12 2.35 28.08
N VAL A 426 8.64 2.72 26.90
CA VAL A 426 8.99 3.95 26.18
C VAL A 426 7.69 4.67 25.85
N LYS A 427 7.64 5.98 26.05
CA LYS A 427 6.50 6.82 25.67
C LYS A 427 6.99 7.95 24.78
N LEU A 428 6.29 8.18 23.67
CA LEU A 428 6.56 9.28 22.74
C LEU A 428 5.38 10.24 22.79
N ASP A 429 5.65 11.54 22.81
CA ASP A 429 4.62 12.56 22.61
C ASP A 429 4.98 13.38 21.39
N TRP A 430 4.23 13.17 20.30
CA TRP A 430 4.47 13.77 19.00
C TRP A 430 3.86 15.16 18.87
N GLU A 431 4.49 15.99 18.04
CA GLU A 431 3.85 17.15 17.44
C GLU A 431 3.01 16.73 16.22
N ALA A 432 2.24 17.63 15.59
CA ALA A 432 1.49 17.31 14.37
C ALA A 432 2.39 16.81 13.21
N ALA A 433 3.70 17.13 13.22
CA ALA A 433 4.70 16.53 12.35
C ALA A 433 5.23 15.19 12.91
N TYR A 434 4.41 14.12 12.87
CA TYR A 434 4.75 12.80 13.44
C TYR A 434 5.25 11.76 12.42
N ALA A 435 5.81 10.65 12.94
CA ALA A 435 6.15 9.47 12.15
C ALA A 435 4.90 8.60 11.90
N SER A 436 4.53 8.39 10.64
CA SER A 436 3.59 7.31 10.31
C SER A 436 4.26 5.93 10.36
N GLY A 437 5.60 5.85 10.36
CA GLY A 437 6.34 4.62 10.66
C GLY A 437 7.69 4.92 11.28
N TYR A 438 8.09 4.17 12.30
CA TYR A 438 9.33 4.36 13.06
C TYR A 438 9.78 3.08 13.78
N THR A 439 11.00 3.09 14.32
CA THR A 439 11.48 2.06 15.27
C THR A 439 11.91 2.68 16.58
N ILE A 440 11.71 1.97 17.69
CA ILE A 440 12.54 2.14 18.88
C ILE A 440 13.70 1.16 18.76
N GLN A 441 14.92 1.67 18.84
CA GLN A 441 16.14 0.89 18.76
C GLN A 441 16.97 1.11 20.02
N THR A 442 17.68 0.08 20.46
CA THR A 442 18.48 0.11 21.68
C THR A 442 19.91 -0.35 21.45
N SER A 443 20.85 0.16 22.26
CA SER A 443 22.27 -0.18 22.19
C SER A 443 22.96 -0.13 23.55
N THR A 444 23.97 -0.97 23.76
CA THR A 444 24.91 -0.86 24.88
C THR A 444 26.16 -0.06 24.52
N THR A 445 26.47 0.13 23.23
CA THR A 445 27.71 0.73 22.71
C THR A 445 27.51 2.10 22.04
N GLY A 446 26.28 2.44 21.64
CA GLY A 446 25.94 3.64 20.85
C GLY A 446 26.21 3.50 19.34
N SER A 447 26.96 2.48 18.92
CA SER A 447 27.28 2.19 17.52
C SER A 447 26.52 1.00 16.94
N THR A 448 26.26 -0.04 17.74
CA THR A 448 25.56 -1.26 17.32
C THR A 448 24.13 -1.24 17.86
N TRP A 449 23.12 -1.32 16.99
CA TRP A 449 21.73 -1.09 17.35
C TRP A 449 20.84 -2.30 17.09
N THR A 450 19.97 -2.61 18.04
CA THR A 450 18.95 -3.67 17.96
C THR A 450 17.57 -3.03 17.94
N ASN A 451 16.67 -3.47 17.06
CA ASN A 451 15.26 -3.04 17.11
C ASN A 451 14.59 -3.62 18.37
N ALA A 452 13.92 -2.76 19.15
CA ALA A 452 13.21 -3.13 20.37
C ALA A 452 11.69 -2.83 20.29
N TYR A 453 11.27 -2.01 19.33
CA TYR A 453 9.89 -1.86 18.85
C TYR A 453 9.90 -1.34 17.41
N GLN A 454 8.83 -1.59 16.66
CA GLN A 454 8.64 -1.15 15.27
C GLN A 454 7.17 -0.76 15.09
N GLU A 455 6.96 0.44 14.58
CA GLU A 455 5.67 0.96 14.13
C GLU A 455 5.69 1.15 12.61
N TYR A 456 4.56 0.94 11.95
CA TYR A 456 4.40 1.06 10.50
C TYR A 456 3.24 1.98 10.10
N PHE A 457 2.29 2.25 11.01
CA PHE A 457 1.05 2.99 10.75
C PHE A 457 0.66 3.93 11.92
N GLY A 458 1.65 4.55 12.57
CA GLY A 458 1.44 5.48 13.68
C GLY A 458 0.52 6.65 13.30
N ASP A 459 -0.30 7.08 14.26
CA ASP A 459 -1.34 8.12 14.14
C ASP A 459 -0.96 9.45 14.80
N GLY A 460 0.16 9.49 15.53
CA GLY A 460 0.70 10.68 16.18
C GLY A 460 0.27 10.75 17.65
N GLY A 461 0.06 11.97 18.18
CA GLY A 461 -0.38 12.14 19.56
C GLY A 461 0.59 11.55 20.58
N THR A 462 0.17 10.55 21.36
CA THR A 462 0.96 9.94 22.44
C THR A 462 1.01 8.42 22.31
N ASP A 463 2.20 7.88 22.00
CA ASP A 463 2.47 6.44 22.01
C ASP A 463 2.91 5.97 23.40
N ASP A 464 2.36 4.86 23.91
CA ASP A 464 2.77 4.24 25.18
C ASP A 464 3.18 2.77 24.98
N LEU A 465 4.49 2.56 24.82
CA LEU A 465 5.08 1.34 24.26
C LEU A 465 5.70 0.46 25.35
N ARG A 466 5.36 -0.83 25.37
CA ARG A 466 5.97 -1.82 26.27
C ARG A 466 7.29 -2.35 25.69
N VAL A 467 8.40 -1.70 26.04
CA VAL A 467 9.76 -2.03 25.57
C VAL A 467 10.58 -2.62 26.71
N VAL A 468 10.77 -3.95 26.74
CA VAL A 468 11.46 -4.65 27.85
C VAL A 468 12.84 -5.14 27.41
N THR A 469 13.90 -4.46 27.84
CA THR A 469 15.30 -4.76 27.45
C THR A 469 16.31 -4.10 28.41
N SER A 470 17.61 -4.34 28.26
CA SER A 470 18.67 -3.65 29.01
C SER A 470 19.65 -2.96 28.07
N ALA A 471 19.73 -1.63 28.14
CA ALA A 471 20.49 -0.82 27.19
C ALA A 471 21.06 0.45 27.82
N ARG A 472 22.07 1.05 27.19
CA ARG A 472 22.58 2.38 27.54
C ARG A 472 21.99 3.48 26.66
N TYR A 473 21.77 3.19 25.38
CA TYR A 473 21.21 4.14 24.43
C TYR A 473 19.86 3.66 23.92
N VAL A 474 18.95 4.60 23.71
CA VAL A 474 17.62 4.36 23.13
C VAL A 474 17.40 5.40 22.03
N ARG A 475 16.90 4.97 20.87
CA ARG A 475 16.74 5.79 19.66
C ARG A 475 15.35 5.61 19.08
N MET A 476 14.66 6.71 18.81
CA MET A 476 13.53 6.73 17.88
C MET A 476 14.11 6.98 16.49
N ASN A 477 13.87 6.06 15.56
CA ASN A 477 14.28 6.18 14.16
C ASN A 477 13.05 6.12 13.26
N GLY A 478 12.59 7.28 12.82
CA GLY A 478 11.51 7.47 11.87
C GLY A 478 11.89 6.98 10.47
N THR A 479 11.03 6.17 9.88
CA THR A 479 11.19 5.58 8.55
C THR A 479 10.15 6.07 7.53
N MET A 480 9.03 6.63 7.99
CA MET A 480 8.07 7.34 7.14
C MET A 480 7.39 8.50 7.90
N ARG A 481 7.38 9.70 7.32
CA ARG A 481 6.67 10.89 7.84
C ARG A 481 5.20 10.86 7.45
N ALA A 482 4.32 11.25 8.38
CA ALA A 482 2.88 11.32 8.14
C ALA A 482 2.44 12.55 7.33
N THR A 483 3.24 13.62 7.39
CA THR A 483 3.00 14.94 6.78
C THR A 483 4.17 15.35 5.86
N GLY A 484 4.08 16.52 5.23
CA GLY A 484 5.18 17.07 4.42
C GLY A 484 6.38 17.58 5.23
N TYR A 485 6.21 17.84 6.54
CA TYR A 485 7.25 18.35 7.44
C TYR A 485 8.19 17.23 7.92
N GLY A 486 9.12 17.54 8.82
CA GLY A 486 10.02 16.57 9.46
C GLY A 486 9.32 15.63 10.45
N TYR A 487 10.11 14.97 11.29
CA TYR A 487 9.66 14.27 12.49
C TYR A 487 9.84 15.18 13.70
N SER A 488 8.87 15.24 14.61
CA SER A 488 8.95 16.07 15.80
C SER A 488 8.29 15.46 17.04
N LEU A 489 9.02 15.51 18.15
CA LEU A 489 8.61 15.01 19.46
C LEU A 489 8.68 16.15 20.47
N PHE A 490 7.59 16.35 21.23
CA PHE A 490 7.60 17.13 22.46
C PHE A 490 8.38 16.40 23.55
N GLU A 491 8.22 15.07 23.68
CA GLU A 491 8.89 14.25 24.69
C GLU A 491 9.22 12.83 24.18
N PHE A 492 10.36 12.30 24.63
CA PHE A 492 10.85 10.94 24.40
C PHE A 492 11.23 10.31 25.76
N GLN A 493 10.26 9.65 26.37
CA GLN A 493 10.30 9.21 27.75
C GLN A 493 10.68 7.72 27.83
N VAL A 494 11.80 7.40 28.48
CA VAL A 494 12.26 6.01 28.69
C VAL A 494 12.14 5.68 30.17
N PHE A 495 11.43 4.62 30.52
CA PHE A 495 11.17 4.21 31.89
C PHE A 495 11.93 2.92 32.26
N GLY A 496 12.54 2.93 33.43
CA GLY A 496 13.32 1.81 33.95
C GLY A 496 12.47 0.68 34.55
N ALA A 497 13.12 -0.36 35.08
CA ALA A 497 12.42 -1.42 35.81
C ALA A 497 11.78 -0.95 37.13
N CYS A 498 10.64 -1.55 37.49
CA CYS A 498 10.00 -1.34 38.79
C CYS A 498 10.83 -1.97 39.91
N ALA A 499 10.85 -1.35 41.09
CA ALA A 499 11.66 -1.80 42.23
C ALA A 499 11.35 -3.26 42.61
N GLY A 500 12.36 -4.13 42.53
CA GLY A 500 12.25 -5.57 42.79
C GLY A 500 12.31 -6.47 41.54
N GLN A 501 12.19 -5.92 40.32
CA GLN A 501 12.41 -6.69 39.09
C GLN A 501 13.87 -6.59 38.61
N THR A 502 14.65 -7.64 38.83
CA THR A 502 15.98 -7.80 38.21
C THR A 502 15.84 -8.52 36.86
N THR A 503 15.97 -7.79 35.75
CA THR A 503 16.22 -8.43 34.44
C THR A 503 17.60 -9.07 34.46
N SER A 504 17.71 -10.38 34.23
CA SER A 504 19.02 -11.04 34.15
C SER A 504 19.85 -10.45 33.00
N PRO A 505 21.14 -10.13 33.20
CA PRO A 505 21.98 -9.65 32.12
C PRO A 505 22.24 -10.76 31.09
N PRO A 506 22.36 -10.43 29.79
CA PRO A 506 22.85 -11.37 28.77
C PRO A 506 24.30 -11.80 29.08
N PRO A 507 24.71 -13.03 28.72
CA PRO A 507 26.08 -13.49 28.92
C PRO A 507 27.07 -12.72 28.03
N THR A 508 28.21 -12.32 28.61
CA THR A 508 29.29 -11.66 27.87
C THR A 508 30.17 -12.69 27.17
N THR A 509 30.19 -12.69 25.84
CA THR A 509 31.15 -13.48 25.04
C THR A 509 31.91 -12.58 24.06
N SER A 510 33.23 -12.77 23.99
CA SER A 510 34.16 -12.00 23.16
C SER A 510 34.05 -12.32 21.67
N SER A 511 34.38 -11.34 20.83
CA SER A 511 34.49 -11.49 19.37
C SER A 511 35.57 -12.50 18.95
N PRO A 512 35.27 -13.37 17.96
CA PRO A 512 36.28 -14.01 17.12
C PRO A 512 36.14 -13.60 15.64
N THR A 513 37.27 -13.34 14.99
CA THR A 513 37.36 -13.08 13.55
C THR A 513 37.39 -14.40 12.75
N THR A 514 37.14 -14.31 11.44
CA THR A 514 37.35 -15.32 10.37
C THR A 514 36.16 -16.21 9.97
N SER A 515 36.20 -16.59 8.70
CA SER A 515 35.29 -17.44 7.93
C SER A 515 36.16 -18.51 7.23
N PRO A 516 35.66 -19.64 6.70
CA PRO A 516 34.25 -19.89 6.35
C PRO A 516 33.69 -21.30 6.66
N THR A 517 32.47 -21.54 6.16
CA THR A 517 31.82 -22.83 5.81
C THR A 517 31.30 -23.80 6.89
N SER A 518 29.96 -23.96 6.83
CA SER A 518 29.18 -25.19 6.98
C SER A 518 28.72 -25.67 8.38
N SER A 519 27.50 -26.24 8.38
CA SER A 519 26.72 -26.79 9.51
C SER A 519 26.25 -25.80 10.59
N PRO A 520 24.93 -25.57 10.72
CA PRO A 520 24.33 -24.83 11.83
C PRO A 520 24.33 -25.63 13.16
N PRO A 521 24.25 -24.97 14.33
CA PRO A 521 24.35 -25.65 15.63
C PRO A 521 23.19 -26.62 15.94
N PRO A 522 23.41 -27.64 16.79
CA PRO A 522 22.35 -28.54 17.28
C PRO A 522 21.50 -27.89 18.37
N GLY A 523 20.74 -26.87 17.99
CA GLY A 523 19.76 -26.16 18.81
C GLY A 523 18.84 -25.32 17.92
N GLY A 524 17.55 -25.25 18.25
CA GLY A 524 16.58 -24.52 17.44
C GLY A 524 16.93 -23.04 17.28
N ARG A 525 16.76 -22.50 16.07
CA ARG A 525 16.96 -21.08 15.77
C ARG A 525 15.80 -20.27 16.35
N ASP A 526 16.06 -19.11 16.91
CA ASP A 526 14.99 -18.13 17.17
C ASP A 526 14.51 -17.54 15.84
N ALA A 527 13.19 -17.53 15.60
CA ALA A 527 12.61 -16.90 14.42
C ALA A 527 12.73 -15.36 14.45
N TYR A 528 12.72 -14.77 15.65
CA TYR A 528 12.71 -13.32 15.85
C TYR A 528 14.12 -12.71 15.92
N GLY A 529 15.14 -13.57 16.01
CA GLY A 529 16.55 -13.22 15.84
C GLY A 529 16.96 -13.15 14.37
N THR A 530 17.99 -12.36 14.05
CA THR A 530 18.54 -12.26 12.69
C THR A 530 19.14 -13.60 12.24
N ILE A 531 18.46 -14.28 11.31
CA ILE A 531 18.95 -15.49 10.63
C ILE A 531 19.76 -15.06 9.41
N GLN A 532 21.08 -15.13 9.52
CA GLN A 532 22.00 -14.81 8.41
C GLN A 532 21.76 -15.74 7.22
N ALA A 533 21.68 -15.21 6.00
CA ALA A 533 21.17 -15.97 4.86
C ALA A 533 22.14 -17.06 4.39
N GLU A 534 23.45 -16.83 4.53
CA GLU A 534 24.50 -17.82 4.29
C GLU A 534 24.52 -18.97 5.32
N SER A 535 23.79 -18.84 6.42
CA SER A 535 23.75 -19.84 7.50
C SER A 535 22.85 -21.05 7.19
N PHE A 536 22.43 -21.26 5.95
CA PHE A 536 21.47 -22.30 5.56
C PHE A 536 21.94 -23.73 5.93
N ASN A 537 20.98 -24.60 6.22
CA ASN A 537 21.17 -26.04 6.41
C ASN A 537 21.32 -26.78 5.06
N ALA A 538 20.62 -26.32 4.02
CA ALA A 538 20.69 -26.83 2.66
C ALA A 538 20.26 -25.73 1.66
N GLN A 539 20.58 -25.89 0.37
CA GLN A 539 20.23 -24.94 -0.69
C GLN A 539 20.14 -25.61 -2.06
N GLY A 540 19.50 -24.93 -3.01
CA GLY A 540 19.67 -25.16 -4.44
C GLY A 540 19.87 -23.84 -5.20
N GLY A 541 20.82 -23.82 -6.13
CA GLY A 541 21.12 -22.71 -7.04
C GLY A 541 22.06 -21.62 -6.50
N VAL A 542 21.95 -21.26 -5.22
CA VAL A 542 22.62 -20.06 -4.68
C VAL A 542 24.12 -20.25 -4.42
N THR A 543 24.87 -19.15 -4.46
CA THR A 543 26.26 -19.07 -3.97
C THR A 543 26.38 -18.06 -2.82
N VAL A 544 27.58 -17.90 -2.24
CA VAL A 544 27.84 -16.96 -1.13
C VAL A 544 29.04 -16.06 -1.44
N GLN A 545 28.98 -14.80 -0.98
CA GLN A 545 30.04 -13.79 -1.15
C GLN A 545 30.14 -12.90 0.09
N GLY A 546 31.23 -12.13 0.23
CA GLY A 546 31.32 -11.10 1.27
C GLY A 546 30.31 -9.96 1.04
N THR A 547 29.65 -9.51 2.11
CA THR A 547 28.68 -8.40 2.09
C THR A 547 29.33 -7.07 2.46
N THR A 548 28.83 -5.97 1.89
CA THR A 548 29.14 -4.60 2.33
C THR A 548 27.99 -3.95 3.09
N ASP A 549 27.02 -4.74 3.56
CA ASP A 549 25.93 -4.24 4.41
C ASP A 549 26.43 -3.83 5.82
N THR A 550 25.57 -3.12 6.54
CA THR A 550 25.82 -2.73 7.94
C THR A 550 25.94 -3.99 8.81
N GLY A 551 27.16 -4.25 9.29
CA GLY A 551 27.53 -5.43 10.09
C GLY A 551 28.61 -6.29 9.43
N GLY A 552 28.78 -6.23 8.11
CA GLY A 552 29.63 -7.16 7.37
C GLY A 552 29.11 -8.60 7.44
N GLY A 553 29.98 -9.57 7.18
CA GLY A 553 29.62 -11.00 7.08
C GLY A 553 29.65 -11.50 5.63
N GLN A 554 28.78 -12.45 5.29
CA GLN A 554 28.52 -12.85 3.91
C GLN A 554 27.06 -12.57 3.53
N ASN A 555 26.72 -12.78 2.26
CA ASN A 555 25.36 -12.79 1.75
C ASN A 555 25.20 -13.93 0.74
N ILE A 556 23.98 -14.47 0.58
CA ILE A 556 23.68 -15.31 -0.59
C ILE A 556 23.56 -14.45 -1.85
N THR A 557 24.09 -14.96 -2.95
CA THR A 557 24.26 -14.26 -4.23
C THR A 557 24.02 -15.23 -5.39
N THR A 558 24.01 -14.70 -6.61
CA THR A 558 23.61 -15.41 -7.85
C THR A 558 22.27 -16.14 -7.68
N VAL A 559 21.23 -15.41 -7.29
CA VAL A 559 19.90 -15.98 -6.98
C VAL A 559 18.91 -15.63 -8.09
N GLY A 560 18.46 -16.66 -8.80
CA GLY A 560 17.52 -16.61 -9.92
C GLY A 560 16.21 -17.37 -9.65
N ASN A 561 15.52 -17.79 -10.72
CA ASN A 561 14.24 -18.49 -10.63
C ASN A 561 14.39 -19.98 -10.37
N GLY A 562 13.76 -20.48 -9.30
CA GLY A 562 13.76 -21.88 -8.87
C GLY A 562 14.74 -22.17 -7.73
N ASP A 563 15.56 -21.20 -7.36
CA ASP A 563 16.55 -21.31 -6.29
C ASP A 563 15.89 -21.31 -4.90
N TRP A 564 16.62 -21.81 -3.90
CA TRP A 564 16.11 -21.88 -2.53
C TRP A 564 17.22 -22.07 -1.48
N VAL A 565 16.90 -21.70 -0.24
CA VAL A 565 17.67 -22.03 0.97
C VAL A 565 16.75 -22.58 2.06
N LEU A 566 17.27 -23.45 2.91
CA LEU A 566 16.55 -24.08 4.03
C LEU A 566 17.20 -23.72 5.37
N PHE A 567 16.40 -23.33 6.35
CA PHE A 567 16.76 -23.16 7.76
C PHE A 567 15.96 -24.15 8.60
N GLN A 568 16.64 -25.15 9.17
CA GLN A 568 15.99 -26.19 9.98
C GLN A 568 15.73 -25.71 11.40
N ASN A 569 14.65 -26.24 12.01
CA ASN A 569 14.27 -26.02 13.41
C ASN A 569 14.19 -24.52 13.81
N VAL A 570 13.53 -23.69 13.00
CA VAL A 570 13.21 -22.30 13.33
C VAL A 570 12.00 -22.27 14.26
N ASN A 571 12.20 -21.73 15.46
CA ASN A 571 11.23 -21.67 16.54
C ASN A 571 10.53 -20.31 16.58
N PHE A 572 9.24 -20.32 16.28
CA PHE A 572 8.34 -19.16 16.30
C PHE A 572 7.62 -19.01 17.64
N GLY A 573 7.82 -19.92 18.61
CA GLY A 573 7.20 -19.84 19.93
C GLY A 573 5.68 -20.01 19.90
N SER A 574 4.97 -19.47 20.90
CA SER A 574 3.50 -19.57 21.01
C SER A 574 2.75 -18.35 20.48
N SER A 575 3.45 -17.24 20.23
CA SER A 575 2.87 -16.02 19.66
C SER A 575 3.07 -16.05 18.15
N ALA A 576 2.01 -15.82 17.37
CA ALA A 576 2.10 -15.92 15.91
C ALA A 576 3.07 -14.88 15.34
N ALA A 577 4.06 -15.30 14.55
CA ALA A 577 4.76 -14.39 13.65
C ALA A 577 3.85 -14.08 12.45
N THR A 578 3.49 -12.81 12.24
CA THR A 578 2.73 -12.36 11.06
C THR A 578 3.60 -11.57 10.08
N GLN A 579 4.87 -11.33 10.39
CA GLN A 579 5.83 -10.65 9.52
C GLN A 579 7.06 -11.49 9.19
N PHE A 580 7.58 -11.29 7.98
CA PHE A 580 8.85 -11.77 7.46
C PHE A 580 9.62 -10.58 6.89
N LEU A 581 10.86 -10.37 7.34
CA LEU A 581 11.71 -9.28 6.85
C LEU A 581 12.96 -9.87 6.22
N GLY A 582 13.20 -9.54 4.95
CA GLY A 582 14.44 -9.89 4.26
C GLY A 582 15.30 -8.66 3.99
N ARG A 583 16.59 -8.77 4.30
CA ARG A 583 17.59 -7.76 3.98
C ARG A 583 18.20 -8.08 2.62
N VAL A 584 17.86 -7.30 1.60
CA VAL A 584 18.08 -7.63 0.20
C VAL A 584 18.76 -6.52 -0.59
N ALA A 585 19.55 -6.89 -1.58
CA ALA A 585 20.14 -6.00 -2.57
C ALA A 585 19.92 -6.55 -3.97
N SER A 586 19.86 -5.69 -4.98
CA SER A 586 19.67 -6.07 -6.36
C SER A 586 20.30 -5.03 -7.29
N GLY A 587 21.20 -5.50 -8.17
CA GLY A 587 21.72 -4.74 -9.30
C GLY A 587 21.09 -5.14 -10.62
N ALA A 588 19.91 -5.77 -10.57
CA ALA A 588 19.25 -6.38 -11.72
C ALA A 588 18.90 -5.37 -12.82
N GLY A 589 18.84 -5.83 -14.07
CA GLY A 589 18.50 -4.99 -15.22
C GLY A 589 17.08 -4.41 -15.15
N GLY A 590 16.80 -3.36 -15.94
CA GLY A 590 15.44 -2.86 -16.10
C GLY A 590 14.51 -3.95 -16.63
N GLY A 591 13.42 -4.23 -15.90
CA GLY A 591 12.50 -5.33 -16.19
C GLY A 591 12.83 -6.67 -15.51
N VAL A 592 13.96 -6.78 -14.80
CA VAL A 592 14.34 -7.98 -14.04
C VAL A 592 13.91 -7.83 -12.58
N SER A 593 13.09 -8.77 -12.09
CA SER A 593 12.55 -8.80 -10.73
C SER A 593 12.00 -10.19 -10.37
N GLY A 594 11.74 -10.46 -9.10
CA GLY A 594 11.15 -11.70 -8.62
C GLY A 594 10.70 -11.64 -7.16
N LEU A 595 10.15 -12.74 -6.64
CA LEU A 595 9.65 -12.88 -5.28
C LEU A 595 10.67 -13.57 -4.38
N VAL A 596 10.82 -13.07 -3.15
CA VAL A 596 11.45 -13.82 -2.05
C VAL A 596 10.31 -14.35 -1.20
N GLU A 597 10.12 -15.67 -1.19
CA GLU A 597 8.96 -16.35 -0.61
C GLU A 597 9.36 -17.19 0.61
N VAL A 598 8.50 -17.25 1.62
CA VAL A 598 8.67 -18.15 2.78
C VAL A 598 7.72 -19.34 2.66
N ARG A 599 8.23 -20.55 2.88
CA ARG A 599 7.45 -21.81 2.92
C ARG A 599 7.83 -22.62 4.16
N LEU A 600 6.87 -23.33 4.75
CA LEU A 600 7.09 -24.15 5.94
C LEU A 600 7.10 -25.64 5.59
N ASP A 601 8.04 -26.36 6.22
CA ASP A 601 8.27 -27.82 6.25
C ASP A 601 8.50 -28.53 4.91
N SER A 602 8.14 -27.92 3.78
CA SER A 602 8.49 -28.37 2.43
C SER A 602 8.81 -27.19 1.52
N GLN A 603 9.82 -27.36 0.66
CA GLN A 603 10.14 -26.45 -0.44
C GLN A 603 8.95 -26.27 -1.41
N THR A 604 8.05 -27.25 -1.49
CA THR A 604 6.88 -27.24 -2.37
C THR A 604 5.56 -26.87 -1.67
N ALA A 605 5.58 -26.59 -0.37
CA ALA A 605 4.41 -26.05 0.32
C ALA A 605 4.02 -24.68 -0.26
N THR A 606 2.75 -24.29 -0.16
CA THR A 606 2.30 -22.94 -0.52
C THR A 606 3.08 -21.89 0.26
N PRO A 607 3.49 -20.75 -0.34
CA PRO A 607 4.11 -19.66 0.40
C PRO A 607 3.19 -19.19 1.53
N ILE A 608 3.71 -19.09 2.75
CA ILE A 608 3.00 -18.42 3.84
C ILE A 608 2.99 -16.89 3.64
N GLY A 609 3.95 -16.35 2.89
CA GLY A 609 4.01 -14.96 2.41
C GLY A 609 5.28 -14.69 1.61
N SER A 610 5.38 -13.51 0.99
CA SER A 610 6.49 -13.14 0.12
C SER A 610 6.57 -11.64 -0.11
N PHE A 611 7.75 -11.11 -0.49
CA PHE A 611 7.89 -9.76 -1.05
C PHE A 611 8.57 -9.79 -2.42
N ALA A 612 8.27 -8.78 -3.25
CA ALA A 612 8.92 -8.59 -4.54
C ALA A 612 10.23 -7.80 -4.42
N VAL A 613 11.25 -8.18 -5.19
CA VAL A 613 12.53 -7.47 -5.33
C VAL A 613 12.78 -7.16 -6.80
N ALA A 614 13.07 -5.89 -7.05
CA ALA A 614 13.68 -5.37 -8.28
C ALA A 614 14.94 -4.58 -7.89
N ASN A 615 15.63 -3.97 -8.86
CA ASN A 615 16.85 -3.21 -8.64
C ASN A 615 16.75 -2.22 -7.45
N THR A 616 17.61 -2.42 -6.44
CA THR A 616 17.64 -1.61 -5.21
C THR A 616 18.64 -0.45 -5.28
N GLY A 617 19.42 -0.37 -6.37
CA GLY A 617 20.54 0.53 -6.57
C GLY A 617 21.88 -0.19 -6.86
N GLY A 618 21.91 -1.52 -6.86
CA GLY A 618 23.12 -2.32 -7.05
C GLY A 618 23.16 -3.60 -6.19
N TRP A 619 24.04 -4.55 -6.54
CA TRP A 619 24.18 -5.86 -5.89
C TRP A 619 24.63 -5.83 -4.42
N GLN A 620 24.95 -4.65 -3.91
CA GLN A 620 25.31 -4.37 -2.51
C GLN A 620 24.55 -3.11 -1.99
N ALA A 621 23.48 -2.69 -2.65
CA ALA A 621 22.64 -1.56 -2.25
C ALA A 621 21.49 -2.05 -1.34
N TRP A 622 21.81 -2.32 -0.08
CA TRP A 622 20.95 -3.06 0.84
C TRP A 622 19.72 -2.31 1.34
N ARG A 623 18.54 -2.92 1.18
CA ARG A 623 17.25 -2.49 1.71
C ARG A 623 16.67 -3.59 2.59
N THR A 624 15.92 -3.22 3.63
CA THR A 624 15.10 -4.20 4.38
C THR A 624 13.70 -4.15 3.80
N VAL A 625 13.19 -5.28 3.34
CA VAL A 625 11.85 -5.39 2.74
C VAL A 625 11.00 -6.29 3.62
N PRO A 626 9.89 -5.79 4.19
CA PRO A 626 8.93 -6.61 4.90
C PRO A 626 7.96 -7.28 3.91
N ALA A 627 7.54 -8.48 4.25
CA ALA A 627 6.28 -9.09 3.85
C ALA A 627 5.50 -9.44 5.11
N ASN A 628 4.19 -9.52 5.00
CA ASN A 628 3.39 -10.24 5.98
C ASN A 628 3.31 -11.71 5.57
N ILE A 629 3.10 -12.59 6.56
CA ILE A 629 2.99 -14.04 6.43
C ILE A 629 1.76 -14.54 7.18
N SER A 630 1.26 -15.70 6.74
CA SER A 630 0.31 -16.52 7.48
C SER A 630 0.88 -16.80 8.88
N GLY A 631 0.09 -16.58 9.93
CA GLY A 631 0.56 -16.61 11.33
C GLY A 631 1.27 -17.92 11.72
N VAL A 632 2.57 -17.84 12.03
CA VAL A 632 3.40 -19.02 12.35
C VAL A 632 3.64 -19.14 13.85
N THR A 633 3.45 -20.33 14.41
CA THR A 633 3.80 -20.70 15.79
C THR A 633 4.52 -22.05 15.80
N GLY A 634 5.03 -22.50 16.94
CA GLY A 634 5.73 -23.77 17.07
C GLY A 634 7.15 -23.73 16.51
N THR A 635 7.63 -24.85 15.97
CA THR A 635 8.98 -24.96 15.38
C THR A 635 8.87 -25.67 14.03
N HIS A 636 9.39 -25.03 12.99
CA HIS A 636 9.27 -25.46 11.60
C HIS A 636 10.62 -25.52 10.90
N ASN A 637 10.69 -26.22 9.77
CA ASN A 637 11.76 -26.05 8.79
C ASN A 637 11.34 -24.94 7.82
N VAL A 638 12.08 -23.84 7.79
CA VAL A 638 11.78 -22.67 6.96
C VAL A 638 12.55 -22.75 5.66
N TYR A 639 11.83 -22.88 4.54
CA TYR A 639 12.38 -22.68 3.21
C TYR A 639 12.18 -21.23 2.79
N ILE A 640 13.23 -20.60 2.25
CA ILE A 640 13.10 -19.41 1.42
C ILE A 640 13.28 -19.82 -0.03
N THR A 641 12.31 -19.51 -0.89
CA THR A 641 12.35 -19.83 -2.32
C THR A 641 12.31 -18.56 -3.17
N PHE A 642 12.89 -18.66 -4.36
CA PHE A 642 13.11 -17.54 -5.26
C PHE A 642 12.40 -17.79 -6.59
N THR A 643 11.34 -17.02 -6.86
CA THR A 643 10.45 -17.20 -8.01
C THR A 643 10.45 -15.96 -8.89
N SER A 644 10.76 -16.11 -10.19
CA SER A 644 10.81 -15.00 -11.15
C SER A 644 10.35 -15.45 -12.54
N GLY A 645 9.66 -14.57 -13.28
CA GLY A 645 9.17 -14.84 -14.63
C GLY A 645 10.27 -14.86 -15.72
N GLN A 646 11.55 -14.85 -15.34
CA GLN A 646 12.70 -14.75 -16.23
C GLN A 646 13.92 -15.48 -15.62
N PRO A 647 14.96 -15.83 -16.43
CA PRO A 647 15.99 -16.77 -16.00
C PRO A 647 17.27 -16.15 -15.40
N ALA A 648 17.40 -14.83 -15.32
CA ALA A 648 18.59 -14.16 -14.78
C ALA A 648 18.46 -13.87 -13.28
N ASP A 649 19.61 -13.77 -12.60
CA ASP A 649 19.72 -13.40 -11.20
C ASP A 649 19.04 -12.05 -10.93
N TYR A 650 18.30 -11.95 -9.82
CA TYR A 650 17.54 -10.74 -9.48
C TYR A 650 17.71 -10.25 -8.04
N VAL A 651 18.26 -11.06 -7.12
CA VAL A 651 18.38 -10.70 -5.70
C VAL A 651 19.65 -11.27 -5.05
N ASN A 652 20.19 -10.53 -4.09
CA ASN A 652 21.12 -11.00 -3.07
C ASN A 652 20.40 -10.85 -1.71
N VAL A 653 20.57 -11.80 -0.79
CA VAL A 653 19.98 -11.75 0.57
C VAL A 653 21.09 -11.81 1.61
N ASN A 654 21.11 -10.85 2.54
CA ASN A 654 22.06 -10.76 3.65
C ASN A 654 21.55 -11.57 4.84
N TRP A 655 20.31 -11.29 5.27
CA TRP A 655 19.64 -12.00 6.36
C TRP A 655 18.13 -11.98 6.21
N ILE A 656 17.47 -12.85 6.99
CA ILE A 656 16.03 -12.82 7.24
C ILE A 656 15.77 -12.69 8.75
N THR A 657 14.58 -12.23 9.12
CA THR A 657 14.01 -12.39 10.48
C THR A 657 12.48 -12.42 10.38
N PHE A 658 11.83 -12.84 11.46
CA PHE A 658 10.38 -12.85 11.58
C PHE A 658 9.92 -11.88 12.68
N GLY A 659 8.65 -11.48 12.62
CA GLY A 659 8.05 -10.50 13.53
C GLY A 659 6.56 -10.77 13.76
N HIS A 660 5.99 -10.11 14.77
CA HIS A 660 4.56 -10.18 15.09
C HIS A 660 3.74 -9.23 14.21
#